data_AF-A0A7E5WC87-F1
#
_entry.id   AF-A0A7E5WC87-F1
#
_cell.length_a   1.000
_cell.length_b   1.000
_cell.length_c   1.000
_cell.angle_alpha   90.00
_cell.angle_beta   90.00
_cell.angle_gamma   90.00
#
_symmetry.space_group_name_H-M   'P 1'
#
loop_
_entity.id
_entity.type
_entity.pdbx_description
1 polymer ?
#
loop_
_entity_poly.entity_id
_entity_poly.type
_entity_poly.pdbx_seq_one_letter_code
_entity_poly.pdbx_strand_id
1 'polypeptide(L)'
;MEFLDAMPVTFKEITPNYNLPEKWKEVILNTGGTHSTLQDIKLPQKAGGYWYKDTKKVYTRNRFIYWQTTSDAIELSEASLDINLSSCNLRCKVAPGTPPLSSISVYERSASRDVVLLAATVSSVHRLIFPHPAILDKKSTFGSLSSSSPSIFHDTSSINNPNNYCILNQYSNATTGVAHTCSSLLRDTGEAVFALAFGHGGDGGVLLVKLPVTGSAVTTLLKRESTVPRFLSGITGALRGKSNTDGIETYGVVLTSGLAVAICGDTCLRAWPLDEGGAPIAVSTPLSQTLVRPKPPPHGHMLQRTTGSDGSVILVAYLSFPNECEFVVMKMHDGGTGGVRFSHISRIFGPQLDLLDYAIGYGDGNNVIWALWSQPDGDTIITSVSAGPEAWWQAVAAREAGGALPVLGSHQQYRDRLLAPGLFPPAVIRKALMIYNRTWGSSEPGGEGELGEAAAAAVQARLRHLTARSAAPDHAHLMHKCWSDLYSWCMQYMESLQKPLGLMVSKQESDIESGWWCAVVRRAGISLICELEPLERMMLSPDAALVDGNDGRGELSGDAVRVVSAGARWERAAAGAAAELERRLFAAAAPQHRLLPRLLHLLLAPAPAHEHDTLAPTLTPQQIDELSSILEPIKDLQSAVLELNDALRLDVPEIDDSKNDEEDSGEYDSLLASDLGVAIVTEAIRQMAEMRSRVVRGAVCALGAWRGAGGVPGAGHCAVHWQAYRALLWLRAATLQPEVGGPSEAFRLKLQALGAEAGGGGAGRGGAVWAYVRSAGGARARRHLTRAAAPTAWHQALPLLAYHLAHQLWAVSGGFEFSWWLATIDQPRLVQNYVNMLEPWCEWNACSRQFILGLALLDLDDPENAYTAFCKAAKGVSTEPFLRQIVAAPDARLTQHQALVLYYMKVIKLFEIHDAGACVVRLAETAISIADKDDPNLAMFQWVVFKWHLSGGRTSRALSAAAANPAPHARHAAAAALLTTLGMAAERTAIPPKFKLYI
;
A
#
# COMPACT_ATOMS: atom_id res chain seq x y z
N MET A 1 3.98 30.80 -2.44
CA MET A 1 3.22 29.92 -3.37
C MET A 1 4.08 29.54 -4.55
N GLU A 2 4.61 30.51 -5.34
CA GLU A 2 5.46 30.22 -6.53
C GLU A 2 6.60 29.20 -6.30
N PHE A 3 7.27 29.21 -5.14
CA PHE A 3 8.33 28.24 -4.82
C PHE A 3 7.83 26.79 -4.64
N LEU A 4 6.64 26.61 -4.05
CA LEU A 4 6.04 25.29 -3.86
C LEU A 4 5.49 24.75 -5.19
N ASP A 5 4.91 25.63 -6.00
CA ASP A 5 4.31 25.28 -7.29
C ASP A 5 5.36 24.91 -8.36
N ALA A 6 6.60 25.39 -8.20
CA ALA A 6 7.74 25.06 -9.05
C ALA A 6 8.55 23.85 -8.56
N MET A 7 8.27 23.33 -7.36
CA MET A 7 9.05 22.24 -6.77
C MET A 7 8.79 20.91 -7.53
N PRO A 8 9.83 20.22 -8.00
CA PRO A 8 9.68 18.96 -8.71
C PRO A 8 9.13 17.87 -7.79
N VAL A 9 8.16 17.11 -8.29
CA VAL A 9 7.55 15.99 -7.57
C VAL A 9 8.28 14.71 -7.97
N THR A 10 9.06 14.13 -7.06
CA THR A 10 9.91 12.97 -7.35
C THR A 10 9.48 11.70 -6.62
N PHE A 11 8.72 11.85 -5.53
CA PHE A 11 8.28 10.74 -4.69
C PHE A 11 6.76 10.66 -4.61
N LYS A 12 6.25 9.48 -4.24
CA LYS A 12 4.86 9.25 -3.84
C LYS A 12 4.80 8.51 -2.51
N GLU A 13 3.68 8.64 -1.83
CA GLU A 13 3.41 7.92 -0.60
C GLU A 13 2.44 6.75 -0.82
N ILE A 14 2.83 5.55 -0.39
CA ILE A 14 2.00 4.35 -0.39
C ILE A 14 1.40 4.20 1.01
N THR A 15 0.11 4.50 1.12
CA THR A 15 -0.65 4.37 2.38
C THR A 15 -1.44 3.07 2.38
N PRO A 16 -1.07 2.07 3.20
CA PRO A 16 -1.78 0.80 3.22
C PRO A 16 -3.21 0.93 3.77
N ASN A 17 -4.07 -0.01 3.37
CA ASN A 17 -5.44 -0.08 3.86
C ASN A 17 -5.49 -0.75 5.25
N TYR A 18 -5.54 0.04 6.32
CA TYR A 18 -5.51 -0.44 7.71
C TYR A 18 -6.85 -1.02 8.19
N ASN A 19 -7.20 -2.22 7.76
CA ASN A 19 -8.41 -2.91 8.26
C ASN A 19 -8.15 -3.82 9.48
N LEU A 20 -6.92 -3.86 9.99
CA LEU A 20 -6.54 -4.79 11.05
C LEU A 20 -6.90 -4.22 12.43
N PRO A 21 -7.64 -4.97 13.26
CA PRO A 21 -7.90 -4.56 14.63
C PRO A 21 -6.62 -4.62 15.47
N GLU A 22 -6.21 -3.48 16.03
CA GLU A 22 -5.04 -3.39 16.89
C GLU A 22 -5.36 -3.84 18.32
N LYS A 23 -4.69 -4.90 18.77
CA LYS A 23 -4.66 -5.28 20.18
C LYS A 23 -3.46 -4.59 20.84
N TRP A 24 -3.74 -3.77 21.86
CA TRP A 24 -2.72 -3.05 22.62
C TRP A 24 -2.48 -3.74 23.97
N LYS A 25 -1.21 -4.04 24.26
CA LYS A 25 -0.77 -4.41 25.61
C LYS A 25 -0.45 -3.13 26.38
N GLU A 26 -0.95 -2.98 27.59
CA GLU A 26 -0.70 -1.78 28.41
C GLU A 26 0.22 -2.09 29.60
N VAL A 27 1.20 -1.22 29.84
CA VAL A 27 2.11 -1.25 30.99
C VAL A 27 2.21 0.17 31.54
N ILE A 28 2.39 0.32 32.86
CA ILE A 28 2.56 1.62 33.51
C ILE A 28 4.04 1.80 33.83
N LEU A 29 4.67 2.86 33.32
CA LEU A 29 6.06 3.22 33.65
C LEU A 29 6.12 3.95 34.99
N ASN A 30 7.15 3.65 35.78
CA ASN A 30 7.42 4.41 36.99
C ASN A 30 8.10 5.75 36.67
N THR A 31 7.30 6.80 36.43
CA THR A 31 7.78 8.15 36.13
C THR A 31 7.86 9.08 37.34
N GLY A 32 7.62 8.53 38.54
CA GLY A 32 7.42 9.31 39.75
C GLY A 32 6.08 10.05 39.75
N GLY A 33 6.03 11.21 40.37
CA GLY A 33 4.88 12.12 40.37
C GLY A 33 5.33 13.57 40.25
N THR A 34 4.47 14.42 39.70
CA THR A 34 4.71 15.87 39.62
C THR A 34 4.35 16.58 40.92
N HIS A 35 5.02 17.71 41.18
CA HIS A 35 4.52 18.68 42.15
C HIS A 35 3.16 19.22 41.68
N SER A 36 2.22 19.46 42.59
CA SER A 36 0.82 19.82 42.29
C SER A 36 0.64 21.07 41.40
N THR A 37 1.68 21.87 41.21
CA THR A 37 1.70 23.08 40.37
C THR A 37 2.00 22.84 38.89
N LEU A 38 2.35 21.62 38.47
CA LEU A 38 2.78 21.26 37.10
C LEU A 38 1.79 20.32 36.36
N GLN A 39 0.52 20.29 36.75
CA GLN A 39 -0.46 19.31 36.26
C GLN A 39 -0.88 19.48 34.78
N ASP A 40 -0.53 20.60 34.14
CA ASP A 40 -0.95 20.94 32.76
C ASP A 40 0.20 21.07 31.74
N ILE A 41 1.30 20.33 31.91
CA ILE A 41 2.38 20.33 30.91
C ILE A 41 1.90 19.65 29.63
N LYS A 42 1.80 20.39 28.53
CA LYS A 42 1.49 19.87 27.19
C LYS A 42 2.73 19.96 26.31
N LEU A 43 3.23 18.81 25.90
CA LEU A 43 4.28 18.72 24.88
C LEU A 43 3.66 18.40 23.52
N PRO A 44 4.25 18.87 22.41
CA PRO A 44 3.83 18.45 21.08
C PRO A 44 3.91 16.93 20.94
N GLN A 45 2.88 16.33 20.34
CA GLN A 45 2.95 14.94 19.93
C GLN A 45 4.08 14.76 18.92
N LYS A 46 4.90 13.73 19.11
CA LYS A 46 6.00 13.37 18.22
C LYS A 46 5.92 11.88 17.91
N ALA A 47 6.45 11.52 16.75
CA ALA A 47 6.55 10.14 16.32
C ALA A 47 7.91 9.90 15.66
N GLY A 48 8.30 8.65 15.55
CA GLY A 48 9.55 8.25 14.93
C GLY A 48 9.61 6.74 14.76
N GLY A 49 10.75 6.25 14.28
CA GLY A 49 10.94 4.82 14.11
C GLY A 49 12.39 4.41 13.91
N TYR A 50 12.59 3.10 13.80
CA TYR A 50 13.87 2.43 13.72
C TYR A 50 13.78 1.19 12.83
N TRP A 51 14.63 1.13 11.81
CA TRP A 51 14.87 -0.06 11.00
C TRP A 51 15.96 -0.91 11.61
N TYR A 52 15.74 -2.23 11.68
CA TYR A 52 16.77 -3.15 12.16
C TYR A 52 18.01 -3.12 11.24
N LYS A 53 19.20 -3.27 11.82
CA LYS A 53 20.51 -3.15 11.16
C LYS A 53 20.73 -4.17 10.05
N ASP A 54 20.44 -5.44 10.32
CA ASP A 54 20.69 -6.51 9.35
C ASP A 54 19.50 -6.64 8.39
N THR A 55 19.65 -6.03 7.21
CA THR A 55 18.64 -6.04 6.15
C THR A 55 18.62 -7.32 5.32
N LYS A 56 19.55 -8.26 5.53
CA LYS A 56 19.65 -9.50 4.75
C LYS A 56 18.97 -10.69 5.42
N LYS A 57 18.83 -10.67 6.74
CA LYS A 57 18.22 -11.79 7.48
C LYS A 57 16.70 -11.68 7.51
N VAL A 58 16.00 -12.78 7.18
CA VAL A 58 14.53 -12.83 7.12
C VAL A 58 13.83 -12.31 8.40
N TYR A 59 14.42 -12.51 9.58
CA TYR A 59 13.82 -12.09 10.85
C TYR A 59 13.98 -10.59 11.18
N THR A 60 14.88 -9.86 10.52
CA THR A 60 15.12 -8.40 10.67
C THR A 60 14.85 -7.59 9.39
N ARG A 61 14.98 -8.22 8.21
CA ARG A 61 14.69 -7.62 6.91
C ARG A 61 13.25 -7.12 6.85
N ASN A 62 13.07 -5.91 6.32
CA ASN A 62 11.76 -5.26 6.16
C ASN A 62 10.94 -5.23 7.48
N ARG A 63 11.62 -5.26 8.62
CA ARG A 63 11.05 -5.22 9.97
C ARG A 63 11.55 -3.97 10.67
N PHE A 64 10.71 -3.34 11.45
CA PHE A 64 11.00 -2.05 12.07
C PHE A 64 10.11 -1.81 13.28
N ILE A 65 10.57 -0.89 14.12
CA ILE A 65 9.84 -0.39 15.29
C ILE A 65 9.44 1.04 14.99
N TYR A 66 8.21 1.42 15.29
CA TYR A 66 7.77 2.81 15.24
C TYR A 66 7.04 3.18 16.52
N TRP A 67 6.98 4.47 16.80
CA TRP A 67 6.39 4.97 18.04
C TRP A 67 5.72 6.31 17.85
N GLN A 68 4.82 6.62 18.79
CA GLN A 68 4.27 7.95 18.99
C GLN A 68 4.17 8.27 20.49
N THR A 69 4.31 9.55 20.83
CA THR A 69 4.17 10.04 22.21
C THR A 69 2.87 10.82 22.34
N THR A 70 1.98 10.40 23.25
CA THR A 70 0.81 11.17 23.66
C THR A 70 1.11 11.91 24.98
N SER A 71 0.16 12.71 25.47
CA SER A 71 0.31 13.38 26.77
C SER A 71 0.42 12.42 27.96
N ASP A 72 -0.04 11.18 27.80
CA ASP A 72 -0.22 10.19 28.86
C ASP A 72 0.46 8.83 28.58
N ALA A 73 1.06 8.63 27.41
CA ALA A 73 1.71 7.37 27.07
C ALA A 73 2.80 7.49 25.98
N ILE A 74 3.69 6.51 25.97
CA ILE A 74 4.53 6.15 24.82
C ILE A 74 3.89 4.93 24.16
N GLU A 75 3.49 5.05 22.91
CA GLU A 75 2.91 3.96 22.13
C GLU A 75 3.97 3.41 21.18
N LEU A 76 4.35 2.15 21.40
CA LEU A 76 5.37 1.42 20.64
C LEU A 76 4.69 0.35 19.80
N SER A 77 5.10 0.21 18.55
CA SER A 77 4.58 -0.79 17.62
C SER A 77 5.72 -1.40 16.81
N GLU A 78 5.69 -2.71 16.63
CA GLU A 78 6.63 -3.42 15.77
C GLU A 78 5.88 -3.94 14.54
N ALA A 79 6.44 -3.72 13.36
CA ALA A 79 5.86 -4.20 12.12
C ALA A 79 6.91 -4.89 11.26
N SER A 80 6.45 -5.79 10.40
CA SER A 80 7.23 -6.42 9.35
C SER A 80 6.42 -6.44 8.08
N LEU A 81 7.06 -6.23 6.94
CA LEU A 81 6.44 -6.44 5.64
C LEU A 81 6.49 -7.91 5.22
N ASP A 82 7.42 -8.69 5.76
CA ASP A 82 7.65 -10.08 5.34
C ASP A 82 6.80 -11.08 6.12
N ILE A 83 6.72 -10.94 7.45
CA ILE A 83 6.04 -11.90 8.33
C ILE A 83 5.02 -11.22 9.26
N ASN A 84 3.92 -11.89 9.55
CA ASN A 84 2.96 -11.37 10.54
C ASN A 84 3.52 -11.48 11.95
N LEU A 85 3.34 -10.43 12.76
CA LEU A 85 3.78 -10.39 14.15
C LEU A 85 2.62 -10.50 15.12
N SER A 86 2.77 -11.29 16.17
CA SER A 86 1.82 -11.35 17.30
C SER A 86 2.30 -10.51 18.48
N SER A 87 1.37 -9.87 19.19
CA SER A 87 1.66 -9.03 20.37
C SER A 87 2.60 -7.85 20.07
N CYS A 88 2.37 -7.19 18.94
CA CYS A 88 3.26 -6.18 18.38
C CYS A 88 3.00 -4.74 18.81
N ASN A 89 1.94 -4.46 19.58
CA ASN A 89 1.62 -3.11 20.05
C ASN A 89 1.69 -3.02 21.57
N LEU A 90 2.46 -2.07 22.08
CA LEU A 90 2.71 -1.83 23.50
C LEU A 90 2.46 -0.35 23.84
N ARG A 91 1.56 -0.08 24.78
CA ARG A 91 1.31 1.25 25.33
C ARG A 91 1.92 1.34 26.73
N CYS A 92 2.94 2.18 26.86
CA CYS A 92 3.61 2.50 28.11
C CYS A 92 3.01 3.77 28.71
N LYS A 93 2.04 3.63 29.60
CA LYS A 93 1.38 4.75 30.30
C LYS A 93 2.31 5.42 31.28
N VAL A 94 2.24 6.74 31.37
CA VAL A 94 3.00 7.57 32.32
C VAL A 94 2.07 8.19 33.35
N ALA A 95 2.61 8.60 34.50
CA ALA A 95 1.81 9.29 35.52
C ALA A 95 1.29 10.65 34.99
N PRO A 96 0.12 11.12 35.45
CA PRO A 96 -0.40 12.44 35.10
C PRO A 96 0.61 13.57 35.33
N GLY A 97 0.72 14.49 34.36
CA GLY A 97 1.68 15.60 34.41
C GLY A 97 3.13 15.21 34.10
N THR A 98 3.43 13.94 33.77
CA THR A 98 4.78 13.50 33.39
C THR A 98 4.90 13.13 31.90
N PRO A 99 4.50 14.01 30.95
CA PRO A 99 4.47 13.66 29.54
C PRO A 99 5.85 13.20 29.01
N PRO A 100 5.88 12.25 28.07
CA PRO A 100 7.12 11.83 27.40
C PRO A 100 7.76 12.97 26.61
N LEU A 101 9.10 12.98 26.56
CA LEU A 101 9.88 13.87 25.70
C LEU A 101 9.99 13.30 24.28
N SER A 102 10.34 14.17 23.34
CA SER A 102 10.30 13.91 21.90
C SER A 102 11.31 12.88 21.38
N SER A 103 12.43 12.64 22.07
CA SER A 103 13.49 11.76 21.56
C SER A 103 13.45 10.38 22.22
N ILE A 104 13.17 9.37 21.39
CA ILE A 104 13.37 7.96 21.70
C ILE A 104 14.47 7.45 20.77
N SER A 105 15.43 6.72 21.33
CA SER A 105 16.51 6.09 20.55
C SER A 105 16.52 4.58 20.77
N VAL A 106 16.90 3.85 19.73
CA VAL A 106 16.87 2.39 19.69
C VAL A 106 18.26 1.86 19.36
N TYR A 107 18.69 0.83 20.09
CA TYR A 107 20.00 0.21 19.92
C TYR A 107 19.88 -1.31 19.91
N GLU A 108 20.52 -1.95 18.93
CA GLU A 108 20.73 -3.40 18.91
C GLU A 108 22.05 -3.76 19.57
N ARG A 109 22.02 -4.69 20.52
CA ARG A 109 23.20 -5.24 21.20
C ARG A 109 23.47 -6.65 20.67
N SER A 110 24.35 -6.77 19.66
CA SER A 110 24.65 -8.07 19.05
C SER A 110 25.18 -9.12 20.03
N ALA A 111 25.96 -8.69 21.04
CA ALA A 111 26.57 -9.58 22.02
C ALA A 111 25.56 -10.21 23.00
N SER A 112 24.61 -9.43 23.49
CA SER A 112 23.56 -9.93 24.39
C SER A 112 22.27 -10.35 23.66
N ARG A 113 22.18 -10.05 22.36
CA ARG A 113 21.01 -10.25 21.50
C ARG A 113 19.77 -9.56 22.05
N ASP A 114 19.92 -8.32 22.50
CA ASP A 114 18.83 -7.48 22.99
C ASP A 114 18.64 -6.24 22.12
N VAL A 115 17.43 -5.69 22.15
CA VAL A 115 17.05 -4.39 21.62
C VAL A 115 16.75 -3.48 22.81
N VAL A 116 17.46 -2.35 22.89
CA VAL A 116 17.35 -1.39 23.98
C VAL A 116 16.72 -0.10 23.45
N LEU A 117 15.59 0.30 24.02
CA LEU A 117 14.95 1.59 23.77
C LEU A 117 15.23 2.53 24.94
N LEU A 118 15.78 3.71 24.65
CA LEU A 118 15.99 4.77 25.63
C LEU A 118 14.90 5.83 25.45
N ALA A 119 14.14 6.07 26.51
CA ALA A 119 13.06 7.04 26.54
C ALA A 119 13.18 7.95 27.75
N ALA A 120 12.73 9.20 27.62
CA ALA A 120 12.70 10.15 28.72
C ALA A 120 11.32 10.78 28.82
N THR A 121 10.94 11.13 30.04
CA THR A 121 9.82 12.04 30.36
C THR A 121 10.38 13.31 30.97
N VAL A 122 9.50 14.27 31.22
CA VAL A 122 9.86 15.50 31.95
C VAL A 122 10.37 15.26 33.38
N SER A 123 10.21 14.05 33.92
CA SER A 123 10.52 13.70 35.31
C SER A 123 11.32 12.40 35.45
N SER A 124 11.68 11.71 34.37
CA SER A 124 12.37 10.42 34.47
C SER A 124 13.07 10.01 33.16
N VAL A 125 14.04 9.11 33.25
CA VAL A 125 14.67 8.44 32.11
C VAL A 125 14.53 6.93 32.26
N HIS A 126 14.38 6.22 31.14
CA HIS A 126 14.05 4.80 31.08
C HIS A 126 14.91 4.07 30.03
N ARG A 127 15.38 2.88 30.38
CA ARG A 127 16.05 1.90 29.53
C ARG A 127 15.16 0.67 29.41
N LEU A 128 14.39 0.60 28.33
CA LEU A 128 13.50 -0.52 28.03
C LEU A 128 14.28 -1.58 27.26
N ILE A 129 14.24 -2.84 27.71
CA ILE A 129 15.04 -3.93 27.14
C ILE A 129 14.10 -5.01 26.63
N PHE A 130 14.25 -5.38 25.35
CA PHE A 130 13.47 -6.40 24.66
C PHE A 130 14.40 -7.42 23.99
N PRO A 131 13.97 -8.66 23.75
CA PRO A 131 14.76 -9.64 23.01
C PRO A 131 14.92 -9.22 21.54
N HIS A 132 16.09 -9.49 20.95
CA HIS A 132 16.32 -9.27 19.52
C HIS A 132 15.52 -10.27 18.67
N PRO A 133 15.00 -9.88 17.49
CA PRO A 133 14.27 -10.77 16.58
C PRO A 133 14.96 -12.11 16.28
N ALA A 134 16.29 -12.13 16.25
CA ALA A 134 17.10 -13.33 16.05
C ALA A 134 16.88 -14.43 17.13
N ILE A 135 16.48 -14.06 18.35
CA ILE A 135 16.13 -15.04 19.41
C ILE A 135 14.75 -15.65 19.16
N LEU A 136 13.87 -14.90 18.50
CA LEU A 136 12.47 -15.23 18.32
C LEU A 136 12.21 -16.08 17.06
N ASP A 137 13.21 -16.23 16.20
CA ASP A 137 13.09 -16.99 14.96
C ASP A 137 13.01 -18.50 15.21
N LYS A 138 11.83 -19.05 14.95
CA LYS A 138 11.48 -20.46 15.16
C LYS A 138 12.12 -21.41 14.13
N LYS A 139 12.72 -20.93 13.04
CA LYS A 139 13.47 -21.81 12.12
C LYS A 139 14.67 -22.49 12.81
N SER A 140 15.13 -21.95 13.94
CA SER A 140 16.14 -22.57 14.81
C SER A 140 15.59 -23.66 15.76
N THR A 141 14.27 -23.79 15.92
CA THR A 141 13.63 -24.66 16.91
C THR A 141 12.32 -25.26 16.36
N PHE A 142 12.44 -26.44 15.73
CA PHE A 142 11.36 -27.30 15.22
C PHE A 142 10.45 -26.72 14.12
N GLY A 143 10.34 -27.46 13.00
CA GLY A 143 9.60 -27.09 11.78
C GLY A 143 8.12 -26.72 12.02
N SER A 144 7.86 -25.45 12.28
CA SER A 144 6.52 -24.91 12.56
C SER A 144 5.90 -24.26 11.32
N LEU A 145 4.71 -24.74 10.96
CA LEU A 145 3.78 -24.23 9.93
C LEU A 145 3.09 -22.89 10.32
N SER A 146 3.59 -22.17 11.33
CA SER A 146 2.94 -20.95 11.82
C SER A 146 3.25 -19.74 10.94
N SER A 147 2.24 -19.15 10.31
CA SER A 147 2.35 -17.94 9.48
C SER A 147 2.65 -16.64 10.26
N SER A 148 2.92 -16.73 11.58
CA SER A 148 3.22 -15.58 12.44
C SER A 148 4.35 -15.86 13.42
N SER A 149 5.14 -14.81 13.68
CA SER A 149 6.25 -14.78 14.64
C SER A 149 5.88 -13.90 15.85
N PRO A 150 6.37 -14.19 17.07
CA PRO A 150 6.23 -13.25 18.17
C PRO A 150 6.99 -11.94 17.89
N SER A 151 6.41 -10.83 18.35
CA SER A 151 7.07 -9.53 18.42
C SER A 151 8.09 -9.48 19.57
N ILE A 152 9.04 -8.54 19.50
CA ILE A 152 9.94 -8.22 20.61
C ILE A 152 9.16 -7.75 21.86
N PHE A 153 7.93 -7.24 21.70
CA PHE A 153 7.08 -6.77 22.80
C PHE A 153 6.25 -7.87 23.49
N HIS A 154 6.43 -9.14 23.11
CA HIS A 154 5.67 -10.23 23.70
C HIS A 154 5.87 -10.34 25.22
N ASP A 155 7.11 -10.16 25.69
CA ASP A 155 7.47 -10.08 27.11
C ASP A 155 7.74 -8.63 27.54
N THR A 156 7.18 -8.23 28.68
CA THR A 156 7.31 -6.88 29.26
C THR A 156 7.67 -6.92 30.75
N SER A 157 8.06 -8.08 31.28
CA SER A 157 8.33 -8.30 32.70
C SER A 157 9.48 -7.42 33.25
N SER A 158 10.44 -7.04 32.40
CA SER A 158 11.65 -6.30 32.75
C SER A 158 11.50 -4.77 32.73
N ILE A 159 10.38 -4.22 32.24
CA ILE A 159 10.21 -2.79 31.96
C ILE A 159 10.41 -1.91 33.20
N ASN A 160 9.87 -2.33 34.35
CA ASN A 160 9.97 -1.57 35.62
C ASN A 160 11.07 -2.08 36.55
N ASN A 161 12.11 -2.73 36.01
CA ASN A 161 13.29 -3.07 36.81
C ASN A 161 13.92 -1.77 37.37
N PRO A 162 14.16 -1.63 38.69
CA PRO A 162 14.74 -0.43 39.28
C PRO A 162 16.11 -0.02 38.73
N ASN A 163 16.88 -0.95 38.14
CA ASN A 163 18.15 -0.62 37.49
C ASN A 163 17.97 0.05 36.12
N ASN A 164 16.75 0.07 35.58
CA ASN A 164 16.44 0.51 34.22
C ASN A 164 15.73 1.85 34.15
N TYR A 165 15.53 2.56 35.27
CA TYR A 165 14.99 3.92 35.23
C TYR A 165 15.58 4.79 36.33
N CYS A 166 15.52 6.11 36.13
CA CYS A 166 15.90 7.10 37.13
C CYS A 166 14.85 8.22 37.18
N ILE A 167 14.38 8.56 38.37
CA ILE A 167 13.44 9.67 38.61
C ILE A 167 14.22 10.96 38.85
N LEU A 168 13.75 12.06 38.27
CA LEU A 168 14.43 13.35 38.18
C LEU A 168 13.65 14.51 38.83
N ASN A 169 12.71 14.21 39.72
CA ASN A 169 11.82 15.18 40.34
C ASN A 169 12.54 16.40 40.96
N GLN A 170 13.78 16.23 41.43
CA GLN A 170 14.60 17.32 41.99
C GLN A 170 14.94 18.44 40.99
N TYR A 171 14.83 18.18 39.69
CA TYR A 171 15.13 19.13 38.61
C TYR A 171 13.89 19.73 37.94
N SER A 172 12.69 19.25 38.30
CA SER A 172 11.42 19.68 37.72
C SER A 172 10.68 20.57 38.73
N ASN A 173 11.13 21.82 38.87
CA ASN A 173 10.56 22.80 39.78
C ASN A 173 10.31 24.15 39.07
N ALA A 174 9.56 25.05 39.71
CA ALA A 174 9.20 26.34 39.12
C ALA A 174 10.41 27.25 38.80
N THR A 175 11.58 26.98 39.39
CA THR A 175 12.79 27.81 39.23
C THR A 175 13.75 27.33 38.13
N THR A 176 13.75 26.04 37.79
CA THR A 176 14.59 25.44 36.73
C THR A 176 13.82 25.18 35.43
N GLY A 177 12.49 25.32 35.47
CA GLY A 177 11.62 24.95 34.37
C GLY A 177 11.54 23.44 34.18
N VAL A 178 10.87 23.04 33.11
CA VAL A 178 10.66 21.64 32.75
C VAL A 178 11.56 21.29 31.57
N ALA A 179 12.04 20.05 31.50
CA ALA A 179 12.76 19.57 30.33
C ALA A 179 11.84 19.62 29.10
N HIS A 180 12.30 20.20 28.00
CA HIS A 180 11.49 20.34 26.77
C HIS A 180 12.06 19.56 25.58
N THR A 181 13.32 19.16 25.63
CA THR A 181 13.94 18.29 24.62
C THR A 181 15.00 17.39 25.25
N CYS A 182 15.31 16.28 24.59
CA CYS A 182 16.32 15.34 25.05
C CYS A 182 17.08 14.67 23.90
N SER A 183 18.23 14.08 24.23
CA SER A 183 18.94 13.12 23.39
C SER A 183 19.48 12.01 24.26
N SER A 184 19.59 10.81 23.70
CA SER A 184 20.03 9.62 24.41
C SER A 184 21.06 8.83 23.60
N LEU A 185 22.00 8.22 24.31
CA LEU A 185 23.09 7.40 23.78
C LEU A 185 23.25 6.14 24.64
N LEU A 186 23.36 4.99 24.00
CA LEU A 186 23.81 3.77 24.67
C LEU A 186 25.30 3.56 24.37
N ARG A 187 26.14 3.51 25.41
CA ARG A 187 27.57 3.16 25.27
C ARG A 187 27.72 1.65 25.12
N ASP A 188 28.84 1.21 24.56
CA ASP A 188 29.16 -0.23 24.40
C ASP A 188 29.16 -0.98 25.74
N THR A 189 29.48 -0.28 26.83
CA THR A 189 29.40 -0.77 28.22
C THR A 189 27.98 -1.12 28.68
N GLY A 190 26.95 -0.66 27.96
CA GLY A 190 25.54 -0.75 28.36
C GLY A 190 25.04 0.42 29.23
N GLU A 191 25.93 1.38 29.56
CA GLU A 191 25.55 2.63 30.20
C GLU A 191 24.68 3.47 29.25
N ALA A 192 23.49 3.86 29.73
CA ALA A 192 22.59 4.75 29.00
C ALA A 192 22.84 6.20 29.45
N VAL A 193 23.17 7.07 28.50
CA VAL A 193 23.45 8.48 28.74
C VAL A 193 22.31 9.30 28.15
N PHE A 194 21.78 10.25 28.91
CA PHE A 194 20.73 11.18 28.49
C PHE A 194 21.20 12.61 28.68
N ALA A 195 20.94 13.48 27.71
CA ALA A 195 21.08 14.92 27.85
C ALA A 195 19.69 15.55 27.75
N LEU A 196 19.29 16.29 28.79
CA LEU A 196 17.97 16.91 28.94
C LEU A 196 18.15 18.42 28.96
N ALA A 197 17.52 19.14 28.03
CA ALA A 197 17.58 20.60 28.01
C ALA A 197 16.40 21.20 28.79
N PHE A 198 16.66 22.27 29.55
CA PHE A 198 15.66 22.94 30.41
C PHE A 198 15.44 24.39 30.01
N GLY A 199 14.17 24.84 30.14
CA GLY A 199 13.69 26.08 29.55
C GLY A 199 14.07 27.38 30.26
N HIS A 200 14.32 27.42 31.58
CA HIS A 200 14.59 28.69 32.29
C HIS A 200 15.32 28.44 33.61
N GLY A 201 16.52 28.97 33.78
CA GLY A 201 17.31 28.87 35.01
C GLY A 201 18.75 29.35 34.81
N GLY A 202 19.32 30.06 35.79
CA GLY A 202 20.49 30.93 35.61
C GLY A 202 21.84 30.27 35.29
N ASP A 203 22.07 28.99 35.61
CA ASP A 203 23.44 28.43 35.65
C ASP A 203 23.70 27.18 34.79
N GLY A 204 22.69 26.59 34.14
CA GLY A 204 22.87 25.40 33.28
C GLY A 204 21.74 25.20 32.28
N GLY A 205 22.07 24.90 31.02
CA GLY A 205 21.07 24.68 29.95
C GLY A 205 20.73 23.21 29.71
N VAL A 206 21.61 22.30 30.15
CA VAL A 206 21.53 20.86 29.86
C VAL A 206 21.93 20.05 31.09
N LEU A 207 21.12 19.06 31.47
CA LEU A 207 21.40 18.06 32.48
C LEU A 207 21.84 16.76 31.79
N LEU A 208 23.01 16.25 32.18
CA LEU A 208 23.48 14.95 31.78
C LEU A 208 23.07 13.90 32.83
N VAL A 209 22.47 12.79 32.41
CA VAL A 209 22.10 11.66 33.27
C VAL A 209 22.78 10.42 32.73
N LYS A 210 23.60 9.76 33.55
CA LYS A 210 24.26 8.49 33.23
C LYS A 210 23.63 7.39 34.05
N LEU A 211 22.97 6.46 33.37
CA LEU A 211 22.28 5.32 33.96
C LEU A 211 23.12 4.04 33.71
N PRO A 212 23.84 3.52 34.71
CA PRO A 212 24.66 2.33 34.56
C PRO A 212 23.79 1.07 34.37
N VAL A 213 24.40 -0.05 33.98
CA VAL A 213 23.69 -1.35 33.92
C VAL A 213 23.26 -1.80 35.32
N THR A 214 24.11 -1.54 36.32
CA THR A 214 23.89 -1.82 37.73
C THR A 214 24.37 -0.65 38.57
N GLY A 215 23.62 -0.29 39.62
CA GLY A 215 23.96 0.82 40.52
C GLY A 215 23.09 2.05 40.31
N SER A 216 23.44 3.15 40.96
CA SER A 216 22.68 4.40 40.93
C SER A 216 23.08 5.29 39.75
N ALA A 217 22.11 6.00 39.19
CA ALA A 217 22.37 6.98 38.13
C ALA A 217 23.17 8.19 38.64
N VAL A 218 24.01 8.75 37.77
CA VAL A 218 24.80 9.96 38.05
C VAL A 218 24.24 11.11 37.23
N THR A 219 23.94 12.23 37.88
CA THR A 219 23.39 13.44 37.25
C THR A 219 24.38 14.61 37.32
N THR A 220 24.67 15.26 36.20
CA THR A 220 25.65 16.35 36.09
C THR A 220 25.06 17.52 35.31
N LEU A 221 25.04 18.72 35.90
CA LEU A 221 24.59 19.93 35.22
C LEU A 221 25.72 20.54 34.37
N LEU A 222 25.47 20.75 33.08
CA LEU A 222 26.42 21.36 32.16
C LEU A 222 26.33 22.90 32.21
N LYS A 223 27.45 23.56 32.45
CA LYS A 223 27.57 25.03 32.55
C LYS A 223 27.54 25.64 31.16
N ARG A 224 26.97 26.84 31.02
CA ARG A 224 26.81 27.54 29.72
C ARG A 224 28.05 28.28 29.24
N GLU A 225 28.85 28.82 30.15
CA GLU A 225 30.03 29.65 29.84
C GLU A 225 31.32 29.04 30.40
N SER A 226 32.43 29.28 29.70
CA SER A 226 33.77 29.04 30.22
C SER A 226 34.05 30.01 31.36
N THR A 227 34.59 29.51 32.47
CA THR A 227 34.87 30.29 33.68
C THR A 227 36.02 31.27 33.43
N VAL A 228 35.73 32.42 32.83
CA VAL A 228 36.55 33.63 33.01
C VAL A 228 35.88 34.46 34.10
N PRO A 229 36.56 34.77 35.22
CA PRO A 229 35.95 35.50 36.31
C PRO A 229 35.49 36.90 35.82
N ARG A 230 34.28 37.32 36.23
CA ARG A 230 33.62 38.57 35.82
C ARG A 230 34.40 39.87 36.08
N PHE A 231 35.60 39.82 36.66
CA PHE A 231 36.38 41.02 36.99
C PHE A 231 36.93 41.77 35.76
N LEU A 232 36.95 41.16 34.57
CA LEU A 232 37.34 41.82 33.31
C LEU A 232 36.17 42.30 32.44
N SER A 233 34.92 41.95 32.79
CA SER A 233 33.71 42.41 32.07
C SER A 233 33.35 43.87 32.36
N GLY A 234 33.95 44.48 33.39
CA GLY A 234 33.55 45.79 33.91
C GLY A 234 33.94 46.99 33.04
N ILE A 235 34.81 46.83 32.03
CA ILE A 235 35.35 47.96 31.26
C ILE A 235 34.66 48.11 29.89
N THR A 236 34.06 47.05 29.33
CA THR A 236 33.39 47.09 28.02
C THR A 236 31.85 47.13 28.09
N GLY A 237 31.25 46.78 29.23
CA GLY A 237 29.79 46.77 29.42
C GLY A 237 29.12 48.16 29.52
N ALA A 238 29.89 49.23 29.74
CA ALA A 238 29.33 50.58 29.88
C ALA A 238 29.04 51.28 28.53
N LEU A 239 29.53 50.74 27.41
CA LEU A 239 29.36 51.32 26.06
C LEU A 239 28.39 50.53 25.17
N ARG A 240 28.01 49.31 25.58
CA ARG A 240 26.98 48.51 24.90
C ARG A 240 25.76 48.48 25.80
N GLY A 241 24.75 49.28 25.46
CA GLY A 241 23.54 49.48 26.26
C GLY A 241 22.94 48.16 26.77
N LYS A 242 22.34 48.23 27.97
CA LYS A 242 21.59 47.16 28.65
C LYS A 242 20.87 46.22 27.67
N SER A 243 21.48 45.10 27.29
CA SER A 243 20.76 43.97 26.75
C SER A 243 20.30 43.13 27.93
N ASN A 244 18.99 42.92 28.03
CA ASN A 244 18.34 42.06 29.01
C ASN A 244 19.18 40.83 29.38
N THR A 245 19.42 40.64 30.67
CA THR A 245 19.96 39.41 31.25
C THR A 245 18.90 38.31 31.28
N ASP A 246 18.28 38.02 30.13
CA ASP A 246 17.56 36.76 29.93
C ASP A 246 18.61 35.70 29.53
N GLY A 247 18.69 34.62 30.30
CA GLY A 247 19.67 33.56 30.06
C GLY A 247 19.52 32.92 28.68
N ILE A 248 20.63 32.50 28.06
CA ILE A 248 20.63 31.82 26.76
C ILE A 248 19.88 30.48 26.87
N GLU A 249 18.72 30.37 26.23
CA GLU A 249 17.90 29.15 26.15
C GLU A 249 18.60 28.07 25.29
N THR A 250 18.41 26.79 25.62
CA THR A 250 18.89 25.66 24.81
C THR A 250 17.70 25.05 24.07
N TYR A 251 17.75 24.90 22.76
CA TYR A 251 16.61 24.47 21.96
C TYR A 251 16.69 23.02 21.48
N GLY A 252 17.89 22.55 21.15
CA GLY A 252 18.13 21.18 20.68
C GLY A 252 19.44 20.64 21.24
N VAL A 253 19.48 19.33 21.50
CA VAL A 253 20.68 18.64 22.01
C VAL A 253 20.85 17.32 21.27
N VAL A 254 22.09 16.94 21.00
CA VAL A 254 22.47 15.65 20.42
C VAL A 254 23.67 15.07 21.17
N LEU A 255 23.68 13.75 21.35
CA LEU A 255 24.80 13.01 21.92
C LEU A 255 25.61 12.30 20.85
N THR A 256 26.93 12.43 20.88
CA THR A 256 27.91 11.67 20.09
C THR A 256 28.70 10.72 21.00
N SER A 257 29.63 9.91 20.47
CA SER A 257 30.37 8.91 21.23
C SER A 257 31.06 9.44 22.51
N GLY A 258 31.45 10.72 22.53
CA GLY A 258 32.11 11.34 23.69
C GLY A 258 31.62 12.74 24.06
N LEU A 259 30.65 13.31 23.32
CA LEU A 259 30.25 14.71 23.49
C LEU A 259 28.73 14.88 23.55
N ALA A 260 28.29 15.86 24.33
CA ALA A 260 26.99 16.48 24.18
C ALA A 260 27.14 17.75 23.35
N VAL A 261 26.33 17.93 22.32
CA VAL A 261 26.31 19.15 21.48
C VAL A 261 24.91 19.75 21.52
N ALA A 262 24.81 21.05 21.76
CA ALA A 262 23.52 21.73 21.82
C ALA A 262 23.49 23.00 20.95
N ILE A 263 22.31 23.29 20.39
CA ILE A 263 22.00 24.57 19.74
C ILE A 263 21.29 25.46 20.76
N CYS A 264 21.79 26.67 20.92
CA CYS A 264 21.30 27.65 21.90
C CYS A 264 20.64 28.85 21.22
N GLY A 265 19.96 29.70 21.97
CA GLY A 265 19.21 30.86 21.45
C GLY A 265 20.04 31.99 20.87
N ASP A 266 21.35 31.96 21.07
CA ASP A 266 22.29 32.81 20.34
C ASP A 266 22.69 32.22 18.98
N THR A 267 22.07 31.12 18.57
CA THR A 267 22.33 30.34 17.36
C THR A 267 23.72 29.72 17.30
N CYS A 268 24.40 29.58 18.43
CA CYS A 268 25.71 28.92 18.50
C CYS A 268 25.56 27.45 18.91
N LEU A 269 26.40 26.59 18.33
CA LEU A 269 26.63 25.23 18.80
C LEU A 269 27.62 25.26 19.96
N ARG A 270 27.32 24.49 21.01
CA ARG A 270 28.22 24.29 22.16
C ARG A 270 28.44 22.80 22.38
N ALA A 271 29.68 22.38 22.62
CA ALA A 271 30.03 21.00 22.90
C ALA A 271 30.62 20.82 24.30
N TRP A 272 30.23 19.74 24.99
CA TRP A 272 30.73 19.34 26.31
C TRP A 272 31.20 17.88 26.29
N PRO A 273 32.30 17.55 26.98
CA PRO A 273 32.70 16.17 27.22
C PRO A 273 31.69 15.48 28.15
N LEU A 274 31.34 14.22 27.83
CA LEU A 274 30.39 13.47 28.64
C LEU A 274 30.97 13.08 30.00
N ASP A 275 32.27 12.84 30.11
CA ASP A 275 32.90 12.29 31.32
C ASP A 275 33.39 13.34 32.31
N GLU A 276 33.88 14.48 31.85
CA GLU A 276 34.41 15.54 32.73
C GLU A 276 33.34 16.57 33.15
N GLY A 277 32.28 16.72 32.36
CA GLY A 277 31.23 17.72 32.59
C GLY A 277 31.76 19.17 32.61
N GLY A 278 30.98 20.11 33.13
CA GLY A 278 31.42 21.50 33.32
C GLY A 278 31.11 22.44 32.15
N ALA A 279 32.08 23.28 31.78
CA ALA A 279 31.94 24.32 30.75
C ALA A 279 32.12 23.76 29.33
N PRO A 280 31.61 24.42 28.27
CA PRO A 280 31.77 23.93 26.91
C PRO A 280 33.24 23.98 26.48
N ILE A 281 33.72 22.89 25.85
CA ILE A 281 35.07 22.79 25.28
C ILE A 281 35.17 23.41 23.89
N ALA A 282 34.03 23.62 23.21
CA ALA A 282 33.96 24.30 21.93
C ALA A 282 32.66 25.08 21.79
N VAL A 283 32.74 26.25 21.14
CA VAL A 283 31.60 27.10 20.78
C VAL A 283 31.75 27.52 19.33
N SER A 284 30.74 27.28 18.49
CA SER A 284 30.77 27.73 17.10
C SER A 284 30.56 29.24 17.00
N THR A 285 30.87 29.81 15.83
CA THR A 285 30.27 31.10 15.45
C THR A 285 28.74 30.97 15.39
N PRO A 286 27.98 32.06 15.60
CA PRO A 286 26.54 32.06 15.35
C PRO A 286 26.26 31.50 13.95
N LEU A 287 25.36 30.51 13.89
CA LEU A 287 24.99 29.87 12.63
C LEU A 287 24.10 30.77 11.77
N SER A 288 23.29 31.61 12.43
CA SER A 288 22.42 32.55 11.75
C SER A 288 23.17 33.77 11.20
N GLN A 289 22.77 34.20 10.00
CA GLN A 289 23.19 35.47 9.41
C GLN A 289 22.20 36.62 9.65
N THR A 290 21.02 36.36 10.23
CA THR A 290 20.06 37.43 10.55
C THR A 290 20.60 38.31 11.69
N LEU A 291 20.77 39.60 11.38
CA LEU A 291 21.30 40.61 12.31
C LEU A 291 20.34 40.88 13.48
N VAL A 292 19.03 40.73 13.24
CA VAL A 292 17.99 40.81 14.27
C VAL A 292 17.73 39.40 14.77
N ARG A 293 17.84 39.20 16.09
CA ARG A 293 17.58 37.92 16.76
C ARG A 293 16.22 37.96 17.47
N PRO A 294 15.08 37.88 16.74
CA PRO A 294 13.79 37.78 17.39
C PRO A 294 13.75 36.51 18.25
N LYS A 295 12.98 36.54 19.33
CA LYS A 295 12.75 35.32 20.12
C LYS A 295 12.18 34.25 19.18
N PRO A 296 12.74 33.03 19.14
CA PRO A 296 12.25 31.97 18.28
C PRO A 296 10.77 31.66 18.58
N PRO A 297 10.00 31.19 17.59
CA PRO A 297 8.65 30.69 17.83
C PRO A 297 8.65 29.51 18.83
N PRO A 298 7.48 29.10 19.38
CA PRO A 298 7.38 28.02 20.37
C PRO A 298 8.02 26.67 19.96
N HIS A 299 8.18 26.42 18.66
CA HIS A 299 8.85 25.23 18.12
C HIS A 299 10.37 25.39 17.91
N GLY A 300 10.92 26.57 18.20
CA GLY A 300 12.34 26.82 18.45
C GLY A 300 13.31 26.47 17.31
N HIS A 301 14.60 26.41 17.67
CA HIS A 301 15.64 25.81 16.82
C HIS A 301 15.68 24.29 17.08
N MET A 302 16.09 23.50 16.09
CA MET A 302 16.22 22.04 16.25
C MET A 302 17.62 21.60 15.83
N LEU A 303 18.10 20.50 16.39
CA LEU A 303 19.41 19.94 16.07
C LEU A 303 19.29 18.42 15.93
N GLN A 304 19.80 17.89 14.82
CA GLN A 304 19.98 16.47 14.61
C GLN A 304 21.39 16.15 14.18
N ARG A 305 21.78 14.88 14.36
CA ARG A 305 23.06 14.36 13.90
C ARG A 305 22.87 13.19 12.95
N THR A 306 23.83 13.03 12.06
CA THR A 306 24.04 11.85 11.23
C THR A 306 25.54 11.58 11.11
N THR A 307 25.89 10.47 10.47
CA THR A 307 27.27 10.15 10.09
C THR A 307 27.45 10.48 8.61
N GLY A 308 28.57 11.11 8.25
CA GLY A 308 28.96 11.32 6.86
C GLY A 308 29.56 10.05 6.26
N SER A 309 29.69 10.00 4.93
CA SER A 309 30.30 8.86 4.22
C SER A 309 31.75 8.57 4.61
N ASP A 310 32.45 9.55 5.19
CA ASP A 310 33.80 9.45 5.72
C ASP A 310 33.86 9.11 7.22
N GLY A 311 32.72 8.74 7.82
CA GLY A 311 32.60 8.45 9.26
C GLY A 311 32.56 9.70 10.16
N SER A 312 32.60 10.90 9.58
CA SER A 312 32.55 12.14 10.37
C SER A 312 31.16 12.42 10.93
N VAL A 313 31.09 13.19 12.02
CA VAL A 313 29.79 13.59 12.58
C VAL A 313 29.28 14.82 11.83
N ILE A 314 28.12 14.67 11.20
CA ILE A 314 27.39 15.75 10.55
C ILE A 314 26.26 16.19 11.47
N LEU A 315 26.18 17.51 11.68
CA LEU A 315 25.17 18.19 12.49
C LEU A 315 24.32 19.04 11.57
N VAL A 316 23.00 18.86 11.61
CA VAL A 316 22.07 19.69 10.85
C VAL A 316 21.26 20.49 11.86
N ALA A 317 21.42 21.82 11.84
CA ALA A 317 20.65 22.72 12.68
C ALA A 317 19.54 23.35 11.85
N TYR A 318 18.29 23.23 12.31
CA TYR A 318 17.17 23.99 11.77
C TYR A 318 16.98 25.24 12.61
N LEU A 319 17.07 26.40 11.97
CA LEU A 319 16.89 27.71 12.61
C LEU A 319 15.57 28.30 12.12
N SER A 320 14.63 28.45 13.04
CA SER A 320 13.34 29.09 12.78
C SER A 320 13.34 30.54 13.27
N PHE A 321 13.04 31.46 12.36
CA PHE A 321 12.77 32.87 12.61
C PHE A 321 11.35 33.23 12.09
N PRO A 322 10.74 34.35 12.54
CA PRO A 322 9.39 34.72 12.15
C PRO A 322 9.15 34.84 10.64
N ASN A 323 10.17 35.18 9.85
CA ASN A 323 10.06 35.42 8.41
C ASN A 323 10.94 34.50 7.56
N GLU A 324 11.86 33.75 8.18
CA GLU A 324 12.86 32.94 7.49
C GLU A 324 13.16 31.67 8.28
N CYS A 325 13.32 30.55 7.59
CA CYS A 325 13.75 29.29 8.18
C CYS A 325 14.86 28.69 7.33
N GLU A 326 15.94 28.24 7.98
CA GLU A 326 17.12 27.70 7.31
C GLU A 326 17.64 26.43 7.99
N PHE A 327 18.11 25.48 7.18
CA PHE A 327 18.92 24.37 7.62
C PHE A 327 20.40 24.72 7.42
N VAL A 328 21.19 24.57 8.47
CA VAL A 328 22.64 24.80 8.45
C VAL A 328 23.33 23.46 8.70
N VAL A 329 24.04 22.97 7.68
CA VAL A 329 24.78 21.70 7.72
C VAL A 329 26.21 21.97 8.17
N MET A 330 26.60 21.38 9.29
CA MET A 330 27.89 21.54 9.92
C MET A 330 28.58 20.19 10.05
N LYS A 331 29.89 20.16 9.88
CA LYS A 331 30.74 19.01 10.16
C LYS A 331 31.51 19.24 11.44
N MET A 332 31.50 18.25 12.32
CA MET A 332 32.27 18.25 13.56
C MET A 332 33.55 17.43 13.36
N HIS A 333 34.69 18.07 13.57
CA HIS A 333 36.01 17.46 13.45
C HIS A 333 36.70 17.39 14.81
N ASP A 334 37.59 16.41 14.96
CA ASP A 334 38.56 16.42 16.04
C ASP A 334 39.53 17.59 15.81
N GLY A 335 39.55 18.53 16.75
CA GLY A 335 40.38 19.73 16.69
C GLY A 335 41.84 19.48 17.10
N GLY A 336 42.18 18.25 17.51
CA GLY A 336 43.45 17.92 18.15
C GLY A 336 43.49 18.40 19.61
N THR A 337 44.40 17.85 20.41
CA THR A 337 44.57 18.18 21.86
C THR A 337 43.26 18.09 22.68
N GLY A 338 42.34 17.21 22.32
CA GLY A 338 41.04 17.05 23.01
C GLY A 338 40.02 18.16 22.72
N GLY A 339 40.29 19.02 21.73
CA GLY A 339 39.38 20.08 21.28
C GLY A 339 38.45 19.63 20.15
N VAL A 340 37.38 20.39 19.91
CA VAL A 340 36.40 20.15 18.84
C VAL A 340 36.30 21.37 17.94
N ARG A 341 36.26 21.17 16.62
CA ARG A 341 36.02 22.26 15.66
C ARG A 341 34.78 21.98 14.82
N PHE A 342 33.99 23.03 14.61
CA PHE A 342 32.87 23.01 13.68
C PHE A 342 33.26 23.66 12.35
N SER A 343 32.95 23.03 11.23
CA SER A 343 33.08 23.62 9.90
C SER A 343 31.74 23.62 9.18
N HIS A 344 31.42 24.72 8.51
CA HIS A 344 30.21 24.83 7.69
C HIS A 344 30.35 24.01 6.39
N ILE A 345 29.31 23.27 6.01
CA ILE A 345 29.18 22.59 4.71
C ILE A 345 28.28 23.42 3.80
N SER A 346 27.01 23.54 4.15
CA SER A 346 26.01 24.23 3.33
C SER A 346 24.88 24.83 4.16
N ARG A 347 24.17 25.77 3.54
CA ARG A 347 22.95 26.37 4.06
C ARG A 347 21.83 26.13 3.05
N ILE A 348 20.69 25.67 3.54
CA ILE A 348 19.54 25.30 2.72
C ILE A 348 18.31 26.04 3.24
N PHE A 349 17.72 26.89 2.42
CA PHE A 349 16.50 27.61 2.77
C PHE A 349 15.30 26.70 2.56
N GLY A 350 14.45 26.56 3.58
CA GLY A 350 13.22 25.79 3.47
C GLY A 350 12.10 26.60 2.80
N PRO A 351 10.97 25.94 2.42
CA PRO A 351 9.74 26.67 2.12
C PRO A 351 9.31 27.51 3.34
N GLN A 352 8.58 28.61 3.09
CA GLN A 352 8.00 29.45 4.15
C GLN A 352 6.79 28.76 4.81
N LEU A 353 7.03 27.63 5.45
CA LEU A 353 6.06 26.78 6.13
C LEU A 353 6.58 26.40 7.52
N ASP A 354 5.68 26.00 8.41
CA ASP A 354 6.06 25.55 9.75
C ASP A 354 6.61 24.12 9.70
N LEU A 355 7.85 23.93 10.16
CA LEU A 355 8.45 22.60 10.24
C LEU A 355 7.85 21.81 11.42
N LEU A 356 7.20 20.69 11.12
CA LEU A 356 6.68 19.77 12.14
C LEU A 356 7.76 18.79 12.59
N ASP A 357 8.51 18.24 11.66
CA ASP A 357 9.57 17.27 11.92
C ASP A 357 10.57 17.20 10.76
N TYR A 358 11.79 16.71 11.02
CA TYR A 358 12.70 16.33 9.96
C TYR A 358 13.53 15.11 10.39
N ALA A 359 14.07 14.38 9.44
CA ALA A 359 14.95 13.25 9.69
C ALA A 359 16.08 13.23 8.66
N ILE A 360 17.26 12.79 9.08
CA ILE A 360 18.42 12.69 8.19
C ILE A 360 18.70 11.21 7.93
N GLY A 361 18.62 10.83 6.66
CA GLY A 361 18.94 9.50 6.17
C GLY A 361 20.06 9.55 5.13
N TYR A 362 20.13 8.50 4.32
CA TYR A 362 21.03 8.41 3.18
C TYR A 362 20.23 8.25 1.87
N GLY A 363 20.79 8.72 0.77
CA GLY A 363 20.25 8.59 -0.58
C GLY A 363 21.24 9.12 -1.62
N ASP A 364 21.33 8.47 -2.77
CA ASP A 364 22.22 8.79 -3.89
C ASP A 364 23.67 9.09 -3.48
N GLY A 365 24.23 8.28 -2.57
CA GLY A 365 25.61 8.42 -2.11
C GLY A 365 25.86 9.58 -1.14
N ASN A 366 24.82 10.28 -0.67
CA ASN A 366 24.94 11.42 0.25
C ASN A 366 23.94 11.35 1.42
N ASN A 367 24.11 12.26 2.40
CA ASN A 367 23.11 12.49 3.43
C ASN A 367 21.93 13.29 2.86
N VAL A 368 20.73 12.90 3.27
CA VAL A 368 19.48 13.49 2.78
C VAL A 368 18.66 13.98 3.97
N ILE A 369 18.17 15.20 3.88
CA ILE A 369 17.21 15.76 4.82
C ILE A 369 15.81 15.51 4.29
N TRP A 370 15.01 14.75 5.05
CA TRP A 370 13.57 14.63 4.86
C TRP A 370 12.87 15.57 5.83
N ALA A 371 11.96 16.41 5.34
CA ALA A 371 11.28 17.43 6.14
C ALA A 371 9.76 17.30 5.98
N LEU A 372 9.05 17.39 7.11
CA LEU A 372 7.59 17.40 7.21
C LEU A 372 7.13 18.80 7.61
N TRP A 373 6.37 19.43 6.73
CA TRP A 373 5.89 20.80 6.87
C TRP A 373 4.39 20.84 7.13
N SER A 374 3.93 21.83 7.89
CA SER A 374 2.51 22.20 8.02
C SER A 374 2.20 23.41 7.17
N GLN A 375 1.09 23.34 6.45
CA GLN A 375 0.50 24.45 5.73
C GLN A 375 -0.45 25.26 6.64
N PRO A 376 -0.74 26.53 6.30
CA PRO A 376 -1.66 27.37 7.07
C PRO A 376 -3.10 26.85 7.17
N ASP A 377 -3.53 26.05 6.21
CA ASP A 377 -4.84 25.37 6.19
C ASP A 377 -4.88 24.11 7.08
N GLY A 378 -3.72 23.67 7.59
CA GLY A 378 -3.57 22.50 8.45
C GLY A 378 -3.11 21.23 7.73
N ASP A 379 -3.00 21.27 6.40
CA ASP A 379 -2.45 20.20 5.58
C ASP A 379 -0.93 20.08 5.74
N THR A 380 -0.36 19.00 5.23
CA THR A 380 1.06 18.70 5.41
C THR A 380 1.73 18.35 4.11
N ILE A 381 2.96 18.82 3.92
CA ILE A 381 3.80 18.50 2.76
C ILE A 381 5.08 17.82 3.27
N ILE A 382 5.53 16.81 2.53
CA ILE A 382 6.82 16.16 2.78
C ILE A 382 7.77 16.53 1.65
N THR A 383 8.99 16.93 2.01
CA THR A 383 10.03 17.26 1.05
C THR A 383 11.34 16.58 1.40
N SER A 384 12.21 16.44 0.40
CA SER A 384 13.59 15.96 0.57
C SER A 384 14.59 16.90 -0.08
N VAL A 385 15.81 16.95 0.47
CA VAL A 385 16.93 17.70 -0.10
C VAL A 385 18.25 17.03 0.27
N SER A 386 19.21 17.04 -0.67
CA SER A 386 20.58 16.62 -0.39
C SER A 386 21.23 17.57 0.61
N ALA A 387 21.89 17.05 1.64
CA ALA A 387 22.59 17.82 2.66
C ALA A 387 23.95 18.39 2.17
N GLY A 388 24.11 18.55 0.85
CA GLY A 388 25.31 19.07 0.19
C GLY A 388 25.17 20.53 -0.27
N PRO A 389 26.14 21.03 -1.04
CA PRO A 389 26.10 22.37 -1.63
C PRO A 389 25.11 22.50 -2.80
N GLU A 390 24.86 21.42 -3.55
CA GLU A 390 23.89 21.38 -4.66
C GLU A 390 22.49 20.99 -4.14
N ALA A 391 21.96 21.80 -3.23
CA ALA A 391 20.69 21.54 -2.56
C ALA A 391 19.50 22.03 -3.40
N TRP A 392 18.67 21.10 -3.87
CA TRP A 392 17.38 21.38 -4.49
C TRP A 392 16.29 20.57 -3.77
N TRP A 393 15.21 21.25 -3.41
CA TRP A 393 14.08 20.59 -2.76
C TRP A 393 13.27 19.79 -3.76
N GLN A 394 12.85 18.62 -3.33
CA GLN A 394 11.96 17.74 -4.05
C GLN A 394 10.73 17.45 -3.21
N ALA A 395 9.57 17.32 -3.86
CA ALA A 395 8.30 17.07 -3.21
C ALA A 395 7.91 15.59 -3.25
N VAL A 396 7.23 15.15 -2.19
CA VAL A 396 6.36 13.98 -2.25
C VAL A 396 5.00 14.41 -2.79
N ALA A 397 4.47 13.66 -3.75
CA ALA A 397 3.17 13.91 -4.36
C ALA A 397 2.08 14.06 -3.29
N ALA A 398 1.28 15.13 -3.43
CA ALA A 398 0.18 15.38 -2.52
C ALA A 398 -0.80 14.21 -2.55
N ARG A 399 -1.29 13.81 -1.38
CA ARG A 399 -2.33 12.79 -1.28
C ARG A 399 -3.65 13.39 -1.75
N GLU A 400 -4.29 12.75 -2.71
CA GLU A 400 -5.60 13.20 -3.18
C GLU A 400 -6.66 13.08 -2.10
N ALA A 401 -7.46 14.13 -1.95
CA ALA A 401 -8.62 14.14 -1.07
C ALA A 401 -9.61 13.06 -1.53
N GLY A 402 -10.18 12.31 -0.60
CA GLY A 402 -11.16 11.29 -0.95
C GLY A 402 -12.41 11.93 -1.55
N GLY A 403 -12.85 11.40 -2.69
CA GLY A 403 -14.03 11.91 -3.39
C GLY A 403 -15.32 11.79 -2.58
N ALA A 404 -16.26 12.69 -2.88
CA ALA A 404 -17.62 12.64 -2.34
C ALA A 404 -18.29 11.30 -2.67
N LEU A 405 -19.22 10.89 -1.81
CA LEU A 405 -20.04 9.72 -2.06
C LEU A 405 -20.83 9.92 -3.36
N PRO A 406 -20.72 9.03 -4.37
CA PRO A 406 -21.52 9.15 -5.59
C PRO A 406 -23.00 8.89 -5.29
N VAL A 407 -23.88 9.37 -6.17
CA VAL A 407 -25.30 9.02 -6.12
C VAL A 407 -25.47 7.57 -6.56
N LEU A 408 -26.00 6.74 -5.66
CA LEU A 408 -26.27 5.32 -5.88
C LEU A 408 -27.77 5.05 -5.88
N GLY A 409 -28.18 4.01 -6.62
CA GLY A 409 -29.58 3.70 -6.91
C GLY A 409 -30.31 2.92 -5.82
N SER A 410 -29.61 2.41 -4.80
CA SER A 410 -30.24 1.64 -3.72
C SER A 410 -29.49 1.73 -2.38
N HIS A 411 -30.21 1.48 -1.28
CA HIS A 411 -29.63 1.36 0.08
C HIS A 411 -28.52 0.31 0.16
N GLN A 412 -28.66 -0.81 -0.55
CA GLN A 412 -27.65 -1.88 -0.56
C GLN A 412 -26.34 -1.39 -1.19
N GLN A 413 -26.41 -0.67 -2.31
CA GLN A 413 -25.22 -0.10 -2.95
C GLN A 413 -24.49 0.90 -2.04
N TYR A 414 -25.21 1.74 -1.30
CA TYR A 414 -24.58 2.63 -0.32
C TYR A 414 -23.92 1.88 0.84
N ARG A 415 -24.60 0.86 1.38
CA ARG A 415 -24.06 0.00 2.43
C ARG A 415 -22.77 -0.68 1.98
N ASP A 416 -22.80 -1.29 0.79
CA ASP A 416 -21.67 -2.01 0.24
C ASP A 416 -20.51 -1.06 -0.08
N ARG A 417 -20.81 0.18 -0.51
CA ARG A 417 -19.79 1.22 -0.68
C ARG A 417 -19.14 1.61 0.65
N LEU A 418 -19.93 1.82 1.71
CA LEU A 418 -19.40 2.17 3.04
C LEU A 418 -18.51 1.06 3.62
N LEU A 419 -18.88 -0.20 3.37
CA LEU A 419 -18.16 -1.39 3.83
C LEU A 419 -17.11 -1.89 2.83
N ALA A 420 -16.88 -1.16 1.74
CA ALA A 420 -15.93 -1.55 0.72
C ALA A 420 -14.55 -1.77 1.36
N PRO A 421 -13.91 -2.93 1.15
CA PRO A 421 -12.62 -3.23 1.75
C PRO A 421 -11.59 -2.16 1.43
N GLY A 422 -10.96 -1.65 2.48
CA GLY A 422 -9.92 -0.63 2.38
C GLY A 422 -10.42 0.80 2.26
N LEU A 423 -11.74 1.03 2.26
CA LEU A 423 -12.26 2.40 2.33
C LEU A 423 -12.25 2.93 3.77
N PHE A 424 -12.90 2.23 4.69
CA PHE A 424 -12.95 2.59 6.10
C PHE A 424 -12.70 1.38 7.00
N PRO A 425 -11.80 1.50 8.00
CA PRO A 425 -11.67 0.50 9.04
C PRO A 425 -12.99 0.34 9.81
N PRO A 426 -13.35 -0.89 10.24
CA PRO A 426 -14.58 -1.11 11.00
C PRO A 426 -14.69 -0.24 12.28
N ALA A 427 -13.56 0.08 12.90
CA ALA A 427 -13.50 0.96 14.07
C ALA A 427 -13.91 2.41 13.76
N VAL A 428 -13.60 2.90 12.56
CA VAL A 428 -13.99 4.25 12.10
C VAL A 428 -15.49 4.31 11.84
N ILE A 429 -16.02 3.33 11.12
CA ILE A 429 -17.47 3.26 10.85
C ILE A 429 -18.24 3.18 12.18
N ARG A 430 -17.78 2.37 13.16
CA ARG A 430 -18.40 2.31 14.49
C ARG A 430 -18.40 3.68 15.19
N LYS A 431 -17.30 4.43 15.16
CA LYS A 431 -17.22 5.79 15.75
C LYS A 431 -18.15 6.77 15.05
N ALA A 432 -18.18 6.76 13.71
CA ALA A 432 -19.09 7.59 12.93
C ALA A 432 -20.56 7.26 13.24
N LEU A 433 -20.93 5.99 13.34
CA LEU A 433 -22.28 5.55 13.70
C LEU A 433 -22.69 5.99 15.10
N MET A 434 -21.78 5.97 16.08
CA MET A 434 -22.06 6.46 17.44
C MET A 434 -22.47 7.94 17.43
N ILE A 435 -21.73 8.78 16.72
CA ILE A 435 -22.09 10.21 16.57
C ILE A 435 -23.37 10.38 15.76
N TYR A 436 -23.55 9.59 14.70
CA TYR A 436 -24.75 9.63 13.87
C TYR A 436 -26.02 9.37 14.66
N ASN A 437 -26.02 8.30 15.46
CA ASN A 437 -27.16 7.95 16.30
C ASN A 437 -27.40 8.97 17.40
N ARG A 438 -26.34 9.48 18.04
CA ARG A 438 -26.45 10.53 19.06
C ARG A 438 -27.03 11.83 18.49
N THR A 439 -26.68 12.18 17.26
CA THR A 439 -27.12 13.42 16.61
C THR A 439 -28.59 13.33 16.14
N TRP A 440 -29.03 12.15 15.69
CA TRP A 440 -30.33 11.98 15.03
C TRP A 440 -31.35 11.11 15.78
N GLY A 441 -31.04 10.62 16.99
CA GLY A 441 -32.03 10.12 17.95
C GLY A 441 -32.58 8.70 17.73
N SER A 442 -31.71 7.72 17.44
CA SER A 442 -32.08 6.29 17.56
C SER A 442 -31.58 5.72 18.88
N SER A 443 -32.31 4.76 19.48
CA SER A 443 -31.89 4.02 20.69
C SER A 443 -30.44 3.59 20.58
N GLU A 444 -29.71 3.57 21.71
CA GLU A 444 -28.36 2.99 21.74
C GLU A 444 -28.38 1.62 21.04
N PRO A 445 -27.43 1.34 20.15
CA PRO A 445 -27.35 0.03 19.51
C PRO A 445 -27.03 -0.99 20.60
N GLY A 446 -28.06 -1.68 21.08
CA GLY A 446 -27.90 -2.88 21.88
C GLY A 446 -27.27 -3.98 21.02
N GLY A 447 -26.03 -4.34 21.33
CA GLY A 447 -25.42 -5.61 20.95
C GLY A 447 -24.72 -5.67 19.59
N GLU A 448 -23.83 -6.66 19.50
CA GLU A 448 -22.95 -7.06 18.39
C GLU A 448 -23.70 -7.41 17.08
N GLY A 449 -24.43 -6.48 16.48
CA GLY A 449 -25.01 -6.63 15.15
C GLY A 449 -23.97 -6.47 14.03
N GLU A 450 -24.23 -7.03 12.85
CA GLU A 450 -23.40 -6.77 11.68
C GLU A 450 -23.36 -5.28 11.35
N LEU A 451 -22.15 -4.72 11.22
CA LEU A 451 -21.90 -3.29 11.07
C LEU A 451 -22.69 -2.64 9.92
N GLY A 452 -22.91 -3.40 8.85
CA GLY A 452 -23.71 -2.95 7.70
C GLY A 452 -25.18 -2.78 8.01
N GLU A 453 -25.78 -3.70 8.76
CA GLU A 453 -27.18 -3.63 9.16
C GLU A 453 -27.39 -2.49 10.17
N ALA A 454 -26.44 -2.31 11.09
CA ALA A 454 -26.47 -1.19 12.02
C ALA A 454 -26.44 0.17 11.28
N ALA A 455 -25.60 0.31 10.24
CA ALA A 455 -25.55 1.51 9.42
C ALA A 455 -26.85 1.72 8.62
N ALA A 456 -27.36 0.67 7.99
CA ALA A 456 -28.60 0.74 7.21
C ALA A 456 -29.80 1.12 8.10
N ALA A 457 -29.92 0.53 9.28
CA ALA A 457 -30.99 0.84 10.23
C ALA A 457 -30.93 2.29 10.73
N ALA A 458 -29.74 2.79 11.07
CA ALA A 458 -29.55 4.19 11.48
C ALA A 458 -29.96 5.19 10.39
N VAL A 459 -29.52 4.94 9.15
CA VAL A 459 -29.88 5.76 7.99
C VAL A 459 -31.38 5.70 7.70
N GLN A 460 -32.00 4.51 7.76
CA GLN A 460 -33.44 4.34 7.57
C GLN A 460 -34.26 5.07 8.65
N ALA A 461 -33.84 5.02 9.91
CA ALA A 461 -34.51 5.73 11.00
C ALA A 461 -34.54 7.25 10.74
N ARG A 462 -33.40 7.83 10.32
CA ARG A 462 -33.32 9.24 9.96
C ARG A 462 -34.12 9.58 8.71
N LEU A 463 -34.07 8.73 7.68
CA LEU A 463 -34.84 8.91 6.45
C LEU A 463 -36.35 8.95 6.72
N ARG A 464 -36.86 8.08 7.60
CA ARG A 464 -38.28 8.10 8.03
C ARG A 464 -38.64 9.44 8.68
N HIS A 465 -37.77 9.97 9.53
CA HIS A 465 -38.00 11.27 10.18
C HIS A 465 -38.01 12.44 9.18
N LEU A 466 -37.10 12.45 8.19
CA LEU A 466 -37.10 13.48 7.13
C LEU A 466 -38.32 13.37 6.21
N THR A 467 -38.70 12.15 5.85
CA THR A 467 -39.86 11.86 5.01
C THR A 467 -41.15 12.32 5.69
N ALA A 468 -41.30 12.08 7.00
CA ALA A 468 -42.46 12.50 7.78
C ALA A 468 -42.63 14.03 7.88
N ARG A 469 -41.57 14.81 7.64
CA ARG A 469 -41.58 16.28 7.70
C ARG A 469 -41.75 16.95 6.33
N SER A 470 -41.80 16.19 5.24
CA SER A 470 -41.90 16.71 3.88
C SER A 470 -43.25 16.36 3.24
N ALA A 471 -43.90 17.34 2.61
CA ALA A 471 -45.17 17.13 1.91
C ALA A 471 -45.00 16.34 0.59
N ALA A 472 -43.83 16.43 -0.05
CA ALA A 472 -43.46 15.70 -1.27
C ALA A 472 -41.97 15.32 -1.23
N PRO A 473 -41.59 14.26 -0.50
CA PRO A 473 -40.19 13.88 -0.32
C PRO A 473 -39.61 13.28 -1.60
N ASP A 474 -38.58 13.91 -2.17
CA ASP A 474 -37.68 13.22 -3.10
C ASP A 474 -36.87 12.18 -2.31
N HIS A 475 -37.35 10.93 -2.37
CA HIS A 475 -36.79 9.84 -1.60
C HIS A 475 -35.34 9.53 -1.98
N ALA A 476 -34.98 9.65 -3.27
CA ALA A 476 -33.63 9.37 -3.74
C ALA A 476 -32.64 10.43 -3.23
N HIS A 477 -33.01 11.70 -3.32
CA HIS A 477 -32.21 12.80 -2.79
C HIS A 477 -32.05 12.71 -1.26
N LEU A 478 -33.14 12.45 -0.53
CA LEU A 478 -33.09 12.31 0.93
C LEU A 478 -32.27 11.10 1.37
N MET A 479 -32.38 9.97 0.67
CA MET A 479 -31.55 8.78 0.92
C MET A 479 -30.06 9.11 0.72
N HIS A 480 -29.72 9.74 -0.40
CA HIS A 480 -28.34 10.15 -0.69
C HIS A 480 -27.79 11.07 0.40
N LYS A 481 -28.57 12.08 0.81
CA LYS A 481 -28.21 13.00 1.91
C LYS A 481 -27.91 12.25 3.21
N CYS A 482 -28.78 11.34 3.64
CA CYS A 482 -28.60 10.59 4.88
C CYS A 482 -27.32 9.72 4.88
N TRP A 483 -26.99 9.11 3.74
CA TRP A 483 -25.77 8.32 3.57
C TRP A 483 -24.52 9.20 3.45
N SER A 484 -24.61 10.32 2.74
CA SER A 484 -23.52 11.28 2.57
C SER A 484 -23.07 11.87 3.93
N ASP A 485 -24.02 12.17 4.83
CA ASP A 485 -23.70 12.63 6.17
C ASP A 485 -22.97 11.58 7.03
N LEU A 486 -23.34 10.29 6.92
CA LEU A 486 -22.62 9.22 7.61
C LEU A 486 -21.21 9.03 7.02
N TYR A 487 -21.11 9.08 5.70
CA TYR A 487 -19.87 8.94 4.96
C TYR A 487 -18.89 10.07 5.28
N SER A 488 -19.35 11.32 5.37
CA SER A 488 -18.51 12.48 5.68
C SER A 488 -17.89 12.39 7.08
N TRP A 489 -18.61 11.86 8.07
CA TRP A 489 -18.03 11.57 9.38
C TRP A 489 -16.96 10.47 9.32
N CYS A 490 -17.17 9.43 8.51
CA CYS A 490 -16.14 8.41 8.30
C CYS A 490 -14.87 9.02 7.67
N MET A 491 -15.05 9.91 6.67
CA MET A 491 -13.96 10.65 6.03
C MET A 491 -13.18 11.52 7.02
N GLN A 492 -13.86 12.34 7.84
CA GLN A 492 -13.23 13.21 8.84
C GLN A 492 -12.41 12.41 9.88
N TYR A 493 -12.94 11.27 10.33
CA TYR A 493 -12.21 10.41 11.23
C TYR A 493 -10.98 9.77 10.57
N MET A 494 -11.10 9.35 9.31
CA MET A 494 -9.96 8.84 8.56
C MET A 494 -8.89 9.91 8.37
N GLU A 495 -9.26 11.12 7.98
CA GLU A 495 -8.36 12.26 7.81
C GLU A 495 -7.57 12.54 9.10
N SER A 496 -8.26 12.56 10.25
CA SER A 496 -7.60 12.70 11.55
C SER A 496 -6.61 11.57 11.87
N LEU A 497 -6.95 10.32 11.57
CA LEU A 497 -6.05 9.17 11.79
C LEU A 497 -4.87 9.14 10.83
N GLN A 498 -5.06 9.76 9.67
CA GLN A 498 -4.11 9.80 8.58
C GLN A 498 -3.25 11.06 8.62
N LYS A 499 -3.36 11.95 9.60
CA LYS A 499 -2.44 13.08 9.75
C LYS A 499 -1.01 12.59 10.08
N PRO A 500 0.05 13.09 9.41
CA PRO A 500 1.41 12.65 9.69
C PRO A 500 1.88 13.22 11.03
N LEU A 501 2.61 12.39 11.78
CA LEU A 501 3.10 12.72 13.12
C LEU A 501 4.63 12.79 13.20
N GLY A 502 5.33 12.11 12.28
CA GLY A 502 6.79 12.08 12.25
C GLY A 502 7.33 11.23 11.10
N LEU A 503 8.63 11.30 10.90
CA LEU A 503 9.34 10.60 9.82
C LEU A 503 10.23 9.49 10.37
N MET A 504 10.36 8.41 9.61
CA MET A 504 11.26 7.29 9.89
C MET A 504 12.15 7.03 8.67
N VAL A 505 13.46 7.19 8.85
CA VAL A 505 14.47 6.97 7.81
C VAL A 505 15.49 5.92 8.23
N SER A 506 16.10 5.22 7.27
CA SER A 506 17.26 4.38 7.60
C SER A 506 18.48 5.23 7.90
N LYS A 507 19.27 4.79 8.88
CA LYS A 507 20.51 5.44 9.33
C LYS A 507 21.73 4.51 9.23
N GLN A 508 21.62 3.43 8.45
CA GLN A 508 22.73 2.49 8.27
C GLN A 508 23.67 2.95 7.16
N GLU A 509 24.99 2.82 7.36
CA GLU A 509 25.99 3.19 6.35
C GLU A 509 25.95 2.28 5.11
N SER A 510 25.50 1.02 5.24
CA SER A 510 25.23 0.13 4.09
C SER A 510 24.19 0.70 3.12
N ASP A 511 23.41 1.69 3.58
CA ASP A 511 22.30 2.25 2.84
C ASP A 511 22.69 3.53 2.07
N ILE A 512 23.96 3.93 2.14
CA ILE A 512 24.52 5.07 1.38
C ILE A 512 24.32 4.87 -0.13
N GLU A 513 24.50 3.65 -0.61
CA GLU A 513 24.37 3.30 -2.03
C GLU A 513 23.01 2.68 -2.38
N SER A 514 22.26 2.14 -1.40
CA SER A 514 21.12 1.26 -1.69
C SER A 514 19.76 1.95 -1.78
N GLY A 515 19.60 3.22 -1.37
CA GLY A 515 18.46 4.05 -1.77
C GLY A 515 17.71 4.76 -0.64
N TRP A 516 16.60 5.40 -0.99
CA TRP A 516 15.87 6.36 -0.16
C TRP A 516 14.89 5.67 0.80
N TRP A 517 15.34 5.27 1.99
CA TRP A 517 14.45 4.70 3.00
C TRP A 517 13.71 5.81 3.75
N CYS A 518 12.46 6.07 3.40
CA CYS A 518 11.61 6.97 4.17
C CYS A 518 10.20 6.40 4.36
N ALA A 519 9.70 6.49 5.58
CA ALA A 519 8.37 6.11 5.99
C ALA A 519 7.75 7.22 6.84
N VAL A 520 6.44 7.34 6.79
CA VAL A 520 5.68 8.36 7.53
C VAL A 520 4.90 7.66 8.63
N VAL A 521 5.08 8.12 9.86
CA VAL A 521 4.36 7.60 11.02
C VAL A 521 3.07 8.40 11.20
N ARG A 522 1.95 7.68 11.26
CA ARG A 522 0.59 8.21 11.41
C ARG A 522 -0.08 7.52 12.59
N ARG A 523 -1.17 8.10 13.10
CA ARG A 523 -1.94 7.44 14.16
C ARG A 523 -2.57 6.12 13.69
N ALA A 524 -2.86 6.00 12.40
CA ALA A 524 -3.37 4.77 11.79
C ALA A 524 -2.31 3.68 11.57
N GLY A 525 -1.01 3.99 11.70
CA GLY A 525 0.09 3.09 11.34
C GLY A 525 1.19 3.78 10.53
N ILE A 526 1.79 3.08 9.58
CA ILE A 526 2.93 3.56 8.78
C ILE A 526 2.69 3.48 7.27
N SER A 527 3.07 4.53 6.56
CA SER A 527 3.11 4.56 5.09
C SER A 527 4.54 4.68 4.60
N LEU A 528 4.78 4.25 3.36
CA LEU A 528 6.13 4.22 2.77
C LEU A 528 6.24 5.24 1.64
N ILE A 529 7.37 5.92 1.56
CA ILE A 529 7.68 6.85 0.47
C ILE A 529 8.52 6.10 -0.56
N CYS A 530 8.08 6.13 -1.82
CA CYS A 530 8.75 5.50 -2.94
C CYS A 530 9.01 6.55 -4.02
N GLU A 531 10.05 6.34 -4.81
CA GLU A 531 10.28 7.16 -6.00
C GLU A 531 9.15 6.94 -7.02
N LEU A 532 8.81 7.98 -7.76
CA LEU A 532 7.86 7.93 -8.87
C LEU A 532 8.48 7.24 -10.08
N GLU A 533 7.71 6.39 -10.75
CA GLU A 533 8.11 5.89 -12.08
C GLU A 533 8.17 7.07 -13.08
N PRO A 534 8.97 6.99 -14.17
CA PRO A 534 9.14 8.08 -15.13
C PRO A 534 7.81 8.66 -15.64
N LEU A 535 6.87 7.80 -16.04
CA LEU A 535 5.54 8.24 -16.51
C LEU A 535 4.73 8.94 -15.41
N GLU A 536 4.80 8.47 -14.16
CA GLU A 536 4.09 9.10 -13.05
C GLU A 536 4.70 10.47 -12.72
N ARG A 537 6.04 10.56 -12.73
CA ARG A 537 6.78 11.81 -12.55
C ARG A 537 6.37 12.84 -13.60
N MET A 538 6.25 12.42 -14.86
CA MET A 538 5.81 13.32 -15.95
C MET A 538 4.37 13.80 -15.79
N MET A 539 3.48 12.97 -15.24
CA MET A 539 2.09 13.36 -15.00
C MET A 539 1.92 14.33 -13.83
N LEU A 540 2.76 14.21 -12.80
CA LEU A 540 2.62 14.95 -11.54
C LEU A 540 3.54 16.17 -11.44
N SER A 541 4.63 16.21 -12.20
CA SER A 541 5.57 17.33 -12.16
C SER A 541 5.00 18.59 -12.80
N PRO A 542 5.35 19.79 -12.29
CA PRO A 542 4.97 21.05 -12.92
C PRO A 542 5.59 21.18 -14.32
N ASP A 543 4.90 21.88 -15.23
CA ASP A 543 5.31 22.01 -16.64
C ASP A 543 6.75 22.53 -16.82
N ALA A 544 7.21 23.41 -15.91
CA ALA A 544 8.55 23.98 -15.94
C ALA A 544 9.67 22.93 -15.74
N ALA A 545 9.41 21.88 -14.94
CA ALA A 545 10.41 20.86 -14.62
C ALA A 545 10.67 19.86 -15.77
N LEU A 546 9.76 19.74 -16.74
CA LEU A 546 9.85 18.77 -17.84
C LEU A 546 10.71 19.27 -19.02
N VAL A 547 10.91 20.59 -19.11
CA VAL A 547 11.64 21.25 -20.21
C VAL A 547 13.16 21.23 -19.97
N ASP A 548 13.60 21.35 -18.72
CA ASP A 548 15.01 21.57 -18.36
C ASP A 548 15.79 20.30 -17.93
N GLY A 549 15.11 19.19 -17.59
CA GLY A 549 15.76 17.99 -17.02
C GLY A 549 15.89 16.80 -17.99
N ASN A 550 17.11 16.28 -18.17
CA ASN A 550 17.37 15.00 -18.86
C ASN A 550 17.04 13.79 -17.96
N ASP A 551 17.14 13.93 -16.63
CA ASP A 551 17.08 12.83 -15.65
C ASP A 551 15.64 12.31 -15.35
N GLY A 552 14.60 12.98 -15.86
CA GLY A 552 13.20 12.66 -15.55
C GLY A 552 12.43 11.88 -16.62
N ARG A 553 12.97 11.77 -17.85
CA ARG A 553 12.25 11.28 -19.06
C ARG A 553 12.25 9.75 -19.20
N GLY A 554 13.06 9.04 -18.43
CA GLY A 554 13.27 7.61 -18.59
C GLY A 554 13.88 7.29 -19.97
N GLU A 555 13.44 6.19 -20.59
CA GLU A 555 13.91 5.74 -21.90
C GLU A 555 13.15 6.37 -23.09
N LEU A 556 12.16 7.22 -22.82
CA LEU A 556 11.29 7.80 -23.85
C LEU A 556 11.99 8.88 -24.68
N SER A 557 11.73 8.88 -25.99
CA SER A 557 12.12 9.92 -26.92
C SER A 557 11.47 11.27 -26.57
N GLY A 558 12.11 12.36 -26.99
CA GLY A 558 11.58 13.71 -26.77
C GLY A 558 10.18 13.93 -27.37
N ASP A 559 9.84 13.23 -28.46
CA ASP A 559 8.53 13.31 -29.09
C ASP A 559 7.46 12.52 -28.31
N ALA A 560 7.79 11.33 -27.79
CA ALA A 560 6.91 10.59 -26.88
C ALA A 560 6.66 11.38 -25.57
N VAL A 561 7.70 12.03 -25.04
CA VAL A 561 7.60 12.93 -23.89
C VAL A 561 6.60 14.06 -24.13
N ARG A 562 6.60 14.66 -25.32
CA ARG A 562 5.61 15.71 -25.69
C ARG A 562 4.17 15.18 -25.68
N VAL A 563 3.94 13.95 -26.15
CA VAL A 563 2.61 13.32 -26.11
C VAL A 563 2.11 13.18 -24.67
N VAL A 564 2.95 12.67 -23.76
CA VAL A 564 2.60 12.52 -22.34
C VAL A 564 2.40 13.88 -21.68
N SER A 565 3.26 14.87 -21.95
CA SER A 565 3.11 16.23 -21.42
C SER A 565 1.82 16.92 -21.88
N ALA A 566 1.43 16.76 -23.15
CA ALA A 566 0.13 17.21 -23.63
C ALA A 566 -1.02 16.50 -22.90
N GLY A 567 -0.89 15.20 -22.65
CA GLY A 567 -1.84 14.44 -21.85
C GLY A 567 -1.95 14.92 -20.40
N ALA A 568 -0.83 15.22 -19.74
CA ALA A 568 -0.81 15.76 -18.39
C ALA A 568 -1.49 17.14 -18.29
N ARG A 569 -1.32 18.00 -19.31
CA ARG A 569 -2.05 19.28 -19.40
C ARG A 569 -3.55 19.07 -19.61
N TRP A 570 -3.93 18.11 -20.46
CA TRP A 570 -5.33 17.77 -20.66
C TRP A 570 -5.98 17.30 -19.36
N GLU A 571 -5.32 16.41 -18.60
CA GLU A 571 -5.82 15.92 -17.30
C GLU A 571 -6.05 17.05 -16.31
N ARG A 572 -5.08 17.97 -16.17
CA ARG A 572 -5.20 19.16 -15.30
C ARG A 572 -6.35 20.08 -15.72
N ALA A 573 -6.56 20.27 -17.03
CA ALA A 573 -7.63 21.10 -17.55
C ALA A 573 -9.02 20.45 -17.43
N ALA A 574 -9.12 19.14 -17.58
CA ALA A 574 -10.38 18.40 -17.55
C ALA A 574 -10.96 18.25 -16.13
N ALA A 575 -10.10 18.23 -15.09
CA ALA A 575 -10.50 18.11 -13.69
C ALA A 575 -11.56 16.99 -13.47
N GLY A 576 -12.69 17.29 -12.83
CA GLY A 576 -13.77 16.32 -12.57
C GLY A 576 -14.42 15.70 -13.82
N ALA A 577 -14.30 16.34 -14.99
CA ALA A 577 -14.84 15.82 -16.24
C ALA A 577 -14.08 14.57 -16.75
N ALA A 578 -12.81 14.40 -16.36
CA ALA A 578 -12.01 13.24 -16.77
C ALA A 578 -12.55 11.93 -16.16
N ALA A 579 -12.94 11.96 -14.87
CA ALA A 579 -13.55 10.83 -14.18
C ALA A 579 -14.94 10.49 -14.75
N GLU A 580 -15.69 11.51 -15.14
CA GLU A 580 -17.00 11.35 -15.78
C GLU A 580 -16.88 10.70 -17.18
N LEU A 581 -15.93 11.16 -17.99
CA LEU A 581 -15.62 10.56 -19.28
C LEU A 581 -15.25 9.08 -19.15
N GLU A 582 -14.38 8.74 -18.19
CA GLU A 582 -14.00 7.36 -17.89
C GLU A 582 -15.21 6.50 -17.55
N ARG A 583 -16.09 6.99 -16.68
CA ARG A 583 -17.33 6.31 -16.29
C ARG A 583 -18.22 6.02 -17.50
N ARG A 584 -18.43 7.01 -18.38
CA ARG A 584 -19.27 6.87 -19.59
C ARG A 584 -18.65 5.93 -20.62
N LEU A 585 -17.34 5.99 -20.81
CA LEU A 585 -16.63 5.12 -21.75
C LEU A 585 -16.73 3.65 -21.31
N PHE A 586 -16.53 3.38 -20.03
CA PHE A 586 -16.62 2.03 -19.47
C PHE A 586 -18.07 1.50 -19.50
N ALA A 587 -19.05 2.33 -19.15
CA ALA A 587 -20.47 1.97 -19.22
C ALA A 587 -20.96 1.66 -20.65
N ALA A 588 -20.27 2.18 -21.68
CA ALA A 588 -20.63 1.92 -23.07
C ALA A 588 -20.36 0.48 -23.52
N ALA A 589 -19.51 -0.28 -22.80
CA ALA A 589 -19.14 -1.66 -23.13
C ALA A 589 -18.83 -1.85 -24.63
N ALA A 590 -18.10 -0.89 -25.21
CA ALA A 590 -17.86 -0.86 -26.65
C ALA A 590 -16.82 -1.92 -27.04
N PRO A 591 -16.95 -2.54 -28.23
CA PRO A 591 -15.96 -3.51 -28.67
C PRO A 591 -14.63 -2.86 -29.05
N GLN A 592 -13.55 -3.64 -29.06
CA GLN A 592 -12.16 -3.15 -29.26
C GLN A 592 -12.04 -2.12 -30.40
N HIS A 593 -12.50 -2.49 -31.60
CA HIS A 593 -12.46 -1.64 -32.79
C HIS A 593 -13.33 -0.37 -32.73
N ARG A 594 -14.25 -0.26 -31.75
CA ARG A 594 -15.10 0.92 -31.52
C ARG A 594 -14.71 1.73 -30.29
N LEU A 595 -13.74 1.30 -29.49
CA LEU A 595 -13.32 2.01 -28.28
C LEU A 595 -12.88 3.45 -28.60
N LEU A 596 -11.91 3.61 -29.51
CA LEU A 596 -11.39 4.92 -29.90
C LEU A 596 -12.48 5.81 -30.56
N PRO A 597 -13.25 5.33 -31.56
CA PRO A 597 -14.38 6.11 -32.09
C PRO A 597 -15.39 6.53 -31.04
N ARG A 598 -15.71 5.66 -30.07
CA ARG A 598 -16.66 5.96 -29.00
C ARG A 598 -16.11 7.02 -28.05
N LEU A 599 -14.84 6.93 -27.70
CA LEU A 599 -14.13 7.93 -26.91
C LEU A 599 -14.16 9.31 -27.57
N LEU A 600 -13.83 9.38 -28.86
CA LEU A 600 -13.81 10.65 -29.60
C LEU A 600 -15.22 11.25 -29.68
N HIS A 601 -16.23 10.41 -29.88
CA HIS A 601 -17.61 10.85 -29.81
C HIS A 601 -18.00 11.41 -28.44
N LEU A 602 -17.59 10.76 -27.34
CA LEU A 602 -17.89 11.25 -25.97
C LEU A 602 -17.15 12.54 -25.63
N LEU A 603 -15.92 12.72 -26.12
CA LEU A 603 -15.14 13.95 -25.95
C LEU A 603 -15.75 15.15 -26.67
N LEU A 604 -16.31 14.93 -27.86
CA LEU A 604 -16.88 15.99 -28.70
C LEU A 604 -18.39 16.19 -28.48
N ALA A 605 -19.03 15.34 -27.67
CA ALA A 605 -20.46 15.41 -27.43
C ALA A 605 -20.82 16.64 -26.56
N PRO A 606 -21.85 17.43 -26.93
CA PRO A 606 -22.34 18.50 -26.08
C PRO A 606 -22.90 17.93 -24.76
N ALA A 607 -22.79 18.70 -23.68
CA ALA A 607 -23.34 18.34 -22.37
C ALA A 607 -24.86 18.07 -22.50
N PRO A 608 -25.39 16.97 -21.92
CA PRO A 608 -26.82 16.69 -21.98
C PRO A 608 -27.61 17.78 -21.24
N ALA A 609 -28.60 18.39 -21.90
CA ALA A 609 -29.36 19.55 -21.39
C ALA A 609 -30.25 19.27 -20.16
N HIS A 610 -30.36 18.02 -19.70
CA HIS A 610 -31.31 17.58 -18.67
C HIS A 610 -30.68 17.11 -17.35
N GLU A 611 -29.36 17.15 -17.21
CA GLU A 611 -28.68 16.83 -15.95
C GLU A 611 -27.86 18.06 -15.53
N HIS A 612 -28.34 18.83 -14.55
CA HIS A 612 -27.67 20.05 -14.05
C HIS A 612 -26.26 19.82 -13.46
N ASP A 613 -25.80 18.57 -13.36
CA ASP A 613 -24.52 18.18 -12.74
C ASP A 613 -23.51 17.51 -13.71
N THR A 614 -23.80 17.36 -15.01
CA THR A 614 -22.84 16.72 -15.93
C THR A 614 -21.75 17.67 -16.41
N LEU A 615 -20.55 17.54 -15.85
CA LEU A 615 -19.33 18.18 -16.33
C LEU A 615 -18.92 17.59 -17.70
N ALA A 616 -19.11 18.35 -18.78
CA ALA A 616 -18.54 17.95 -20.07
C ALA A 616 -17.02 18.23 -20.08
N PRO A 617 -16.20 17.36 -20.70
CA PRO A 617 -14.76 17.59 -20.86
C PRO A 617 -14.46 18.62 -21.96
N THR A 618 -15.18 19.74 -21.96
CA THR A 618 -15.02 20.81 -22.95
C THR A 618 -13.88 21.73 -22.53
N LEU A 619 -12.77 21.65 -23.27
CA LEU A 619 -11.66 22.58 -23.15
C LEU A 619 -11.99 23.94 -23.76
N THR A 620 -11.39 25.00 -23.22
CA THR A 620 -11.44 26.33 -23.84
C THR A 620 -10.59 26.34 -25.14
N PRO A 621 -10.87 27.24 -26.10
CA PRO A 621 -10.03 27.38 -27.30
C PRO A 621 -8.55 27.59 -26.97
N GLN A 622 -8.25 28.40 -25.94
CA GLN A 622 -6.89 28.63 -25.47
C GLN A 622 -6.21 27.33 -25.00
N GLN A 623 -6.92 26.50 -24.22
CA GLN A 623 -6.38 25.21 -23.78
C GLN A 623 -6.11 24.27 -24.97
N ILE A 624 -6.94 24.32 -26.01
CA ILE A 624 -6.72 23.53 -27.24
C ILE A 624 -5.49 24.04 -28.00
N ASP A 625 -5.30 25.35 -28.11
CA ASP A 625 -4.12 25.95 -28.76
C ASP A 625 -2.84 25.59 -28.00
N GLU A 626 -2.87 25.58 -26.66
CA GLU A 626 -1.76 25.14 -25.82
C GLU A 626 -1.39 23.67 -26.06
N LEU A 627 -2.38 22.77 -26.12
CA LEU A 627 -2.14 21.36 -26.47
C LEU A 627 -1.56 21.23 -27.88
N SER A 628 -2.08 22.00 -28.83
CA SER A 628 -1.62 22.03 -30.22
C SER A 628 -0.15 22.44 -30.30
N SER A 629 0.26 23.45 -29.53
CA SER A 629 1.64 23.95 -29.50
C SER A 629 2.68 22.92 -29.03
N ILE A 630 2.25 21.94 -28.22
CA ILE A 630 3.11 20.85 -27.71
C ILE A 630 3.23 19.72 -28.72
N LEU A 631 2.13 19.43 -29.43
CA LEU A 631 2.03 18.29 -30.34
C LEU A 631 2.51 18.61 -31.77
N GLU A 632 2.29 19.84 -32.26
CA GLU A 632 2.67 20.28 -33.62
C GLU A 632 4.17 20.10 -33.94
N PRO A 633 5.12 20.29 -33.00
CA PRO A 633 6.54 20.07 -33.26
C PRO A 633 6.96 18.60 -33.45
N ILE A 634 6.07 17.63 -33.22
CA ILE A 634 6.36 16.20 -33.35
C ILE A 634 6.41 15.80 -34.83
N LYS A 635 7.54 15.27 -35.29
CA LYS A 635 7.72 14.91 -36.71
C LYS A 635 7.06 13.58 -37.07
N ASP A 636 7.19 12.60 -36.19
CA ASP A 636 6.63 11.26 -36.36
C ASP A 636 5.74 10.91 -35.16
N LEU A 637 4.49 11.36 -35.25
CA LEU A 637 3.51 11.15 -34.20
C LEU A 637 3.14 9.66 -34.03
N GLN A 638 3.23 8.87 -35.10
CA GLN A 638 2.98 7.43 -35.04
C GLN A 638 4.04 6.76 -34.19
N SER A 639 5.33 7.01 -34.46
CA SER A 639 6.43 6.45 -33.69
C SER A 639 6.34 6.82 -32.21
N ALA A 640 6.08 8.11 -31.91
CA ALA A 640 5.91 8.58 -30.53
C ALA A 640 4.76 7.89 -29.78
N VAL A 641 3.63 7.62 -30.45
CA VAL A 641 2.48 6.92 -29.86
C VAL A 641 2.73 5.41 -29.72
N LEU A 642 3.48 4.79 -30.62
CA LEU A 642 3.87 3.38 -30.49
C LEU A 642 4.87 3.18 -29.35
N GLU A 643 5.85 4.07 -29.22
CA GLU A 643 6.79 4.07 -28.11
C GLU A 643 6.08 4.26 -26.76
N LEU A 644 5.10 5.18 -26.69
CA LEU A 644 4.24 5.31 -25.52
C LEU A 644 3.47 4.01 -25.23
N ASN A 645 2.94 3.33 -26.26
CA ASN A 645 2.26 2.04 -26.06
C ASN A 645 3.18 0.98 -25.45
N ASP A 646 4.43 0.92 -25.87
CA ASP A 646 5.42 -0.02 -25.33
C ASP A 646 5.78 0.33 -23.88
N ALA A 647 6.00 1.62 -23.55
CA ALA A 647 6.23 2.06 -22.18
C ALA A 647 5.01 1.82 -21.25
N LEU A 648 3.81 1.81 -21.81
CA LEU A 648 2.57 1.49 -21.13
C LEU A 648 2.34 -0.01 -20.94
N ARG A 649 3.17 -0.90 -21.48
CA ARG A 649 3.03 -2.31 -21.17
C ARG A 649 3.49 -2.61 -19.75
N LEU A 650 2.88 -3.64 -19.17
CA LEU A 650 3.36 -4.28 -17.96
C LEU A 650 4.14 -5.52 -18.40
N ASP A 651 5.36 -5.40 -18.92
CA ASP A 651 6.22 -6.51 -19.34
C ASP A 651 7.18 -6.91 -18.22
N VAL A 652 7.08 -8.15 -17.76
CA VAL A 652 7.97 -8.68 -16.73
C VAL A 652 9.42 -8.51 -17.22
N PRO A 653 10.31 -7.84 -16.44
CA PRO A 653 11.71 -7.71 -16.83
C PRO A 653 12.29 -9.09 -17.16
N GLU A 654 12.98 -9.22 -18.30
CA GLU A 654 13.76 -10.43 -18.59
C GLU A 654 14.88 -10.51 -17.56
N ILE A 655 14.90 -11.57 -16.76
CA ILE A 655 15.95 -11.78 -15.78
C ILE A 655 16.73 -13.03 -16.16
N ASP A 656 18.06 -12.90 -16.13
CA ASP A 656 19.01 -13.93 -16.54
C ASP A 656 18.95 -15.13 -15.57
N ASP A 657 18.22 -16.18 -15.97
CA ASP A 657 18.07 -17.46 -15.25
C ASP A 657 19.36 -18.31 -15.25
N SER A 658 20.48 -17.83 -15.81
CA SER A 658 21.72 -18.62 -15.95
C SER A 658 22.52 -18.77 -14.65
N LYS A 659 22.21 -17.99 -13.59
CA LYS A 659 22.90 -18.02 -12.29
C LYS A 659 22.15 -18.87 -11.26
N ASN A 660 22.04 -20.16 -11.55
CA ASN A 660 21.46 -21.14 -10.63
C ASN A 660 22.55 -21.67 -9.68
N ASP A 661 22.63 -21.13 -8.47
CA ASP A 661 23.14 -21.87 -7.32
C ASP A 661 21.93 -22.15 -6.40
N GLU A 662 21.63 -23.43 -6.15
CA GLU A 662 20.48 -23.91 -5.34
C GLU A 662 20.56 -23.53 -3.84
N GLU A 663 21.36 -22.54 -3.46
CA GLU A 663 21.54 -22.14 -2.07
C GLU A 663 20.51 -21.06 -1.68
N ASP A 664 19.57 -21.44 -0.81
CA ASP A 664 18.59 -20.61 -0.09
C ASP A 664 17.30 -20.14 -0.84
N SER A 665 16.56 -21.08 -1.45
CA SER A 665 15.19 -20.82 -1.94
C SER A 665 14.21 -20.28 -0.87
N GLY A 666 14.52 -20.48 0.42
CA GLY A 666 13.66 -20.09 1.55
C GLY A 666 13.74 -18.61 1.94
N GLU A 667 14.66 -17.82 1.38
CA GLU A 667 14.81 -16.39 1.71
C GLU A 667 13.65 -15.54 1.13
N TYR A 668 13.18 -15.90 -0.07
CA TYR A 668 12.17 -15.14 -0.79
C TYR A 668 10.75 -15.52 -0.39
N ASP A 669 10.50 -16.72 0.14
CA ASP A 669 9.16 -17.25 0.42
C ASP A 669 8.28 -16.31 1.27
N SER A 670 8.89 -15.59 2.20
CA SER A 670 8.21 -14.62 3.07
C SER A 670 8.35 -13.16 2.61
N LEU A 671 9.05 -12.87 1.51
CA LEU A 671 9.27 -11.49 1.05
C LEU A 671 7.93 -10.78 0.79
N LEU A 672 7.69 -9.68 1.53
CA LEU A 672 6.46 -8.88 1.47
C LEU A 672 5.15 -9.70 1.69
N ALA A 673 5.22 -10.83 2.40
CA ALA A 673 4.10 -11.77 2.54
C ALA A 673 3.19 -11.51 3.76
N SER A 674 3.57 -10.61 4.67
CA SER A 674 2.73 -10.21 5.81
C SER A 674 1.44 -9.50 5.36
N ASP A 675 0.46 -9.35 6.25
CA ASP A 675 -0.77 -8.61 5.97
C ASP A 675 -0.46 -7.15 5.60
N LEU A 676 0.53 -6.53 6.25
CA LEU A 676 0.98 -5.17 5.95
C LEU A 676 1.72 -5.11 4.60
N GLY A 677 2.62 -6.06 4.34
CA GLY A 677 3.35 -6.18 3.07
C GLY A 677 2.40 -6.34 1.89
N VAL A 678 1.44 -7.26 1.99
CA VAL A 678 0.38 -7.45 0.98
C VAL A 678 -0.45 -6.19 0.81
N ALA A 679 -0.83 -5.51 1.90
CA ALA A 679 -1.59 -4.25 1.81
C ALA A 679 -0.81 -3.17 1.03
N ILE A 680 0.49 -3.01 1.32
CA ILE A 680 1.37 -2.06 0.62
C ILE A 680 1.52 -2.44 -0.86
N VAL A 681 1.77 -3.71 -1.18
CA VAL A 681 1.91 -4.18 -2.57
C VAL A 681 0.62 -3.97 -3.36
N THR A 682 -0.55 -4.30 -2.77
CA THR A 682 -1.84 -4.09 -3.44
C THR A 682 -2.15 -2.62 -3.67
N GLU A 683 -1.74 -1.75 -2.76
CA GLU A 683 -1.89 -0.30 -2.90
C GLU A 683 -0.91 0.26 -3.95
N ALA A 684 0.32 -0.26 -4.02
CA ALA A 684 1.29 0.09 -5.06
C ALA A 684 0.75 -0.24 -6.46
N ILE A 685 0.20 -1.45 -6.65
CA ILE A 685 -0.43 -1.89 -7.91
C ILE A 685 -1.59 -0.96 -8.27
N ARG A 686 -2.41 -0.57 -7.29
CA ARG A 686 -3.53 0.34 -7.49
C ARG A 686 -3.08 1.72 -7.94
N GLN A 687 -2.11 2.33 -7.24
CA GLN A 687 -1.57 3.64 -7.58
C GLN A 687 -0.95 3.63 -8.98
N MET A 688 -0.17 2.59 -9.30
CA MET A 688 0.41 2.40 -10.63
C MET A 688 -0.68 2.31 -11.72
N ALA A 689 -1.71 1.47 -11.51
CA ALA A 689 -2.80 1.33 -12.47
C ALA A 689 -3.59 2.63 -12.65
N GLU A 690 -3.79 3.40 -11.58
CA GLU A 690 -4.43 4.71 -11.63
C GLU A 690 -3.60 5.71 -12.43
N MET A 691 -2.30 5.84 -12.12
CA MET A 691 -1.43 6.77 -12.81
C MET A 691 -1.27 6.42 -14.28
N ARG A 692 -1.07 5.15 -14.62
CA ARG A 692 -1.02 4.72 -16.03
C ARG A 692 -2.36 4.93 -16.74
N SER A 693 -3.49 4.71 -16.07
CA SER A 693 -4.79 5.07 -16.62
C SER A 693 -4.89 6.57 -16.95
N ARG A 694 -4.35 7.46 -16.11
CA ARG A 694 -4.31 8.92 -16.36
C ARG A 694 -3.38 9.28 -17.51
N VAL A 695 -2.20 8.67 -17.60
CA VAL A 695 -1.27 8.86 -18.73
C VAL A 695 -1.98 8.54 -20.04
N VAL A 696 -2.60 7.36 -20.12
CA VAL A 696 -3.26 6.90 -21.35
C VAL A 696 -4.47 7.75 -21.69
N ARG A 697 -5.33 8.02 -20.70
CA ARG A 697 -6.53 8.85 -20.87
C ARG A 697 -6.13 10.24 -21.35
N GLY A 698 -5.21 10.90 -20.65
CA GLY A 698 -4.70 12.22 -21.00
C GLY A 698 -4.14 12.25 -22.42
N ALA A 699 -3.24 11.32 -22.76
CA ALA A 699 -2.62 11.26 -24.08
C ALA A 699 -3.66 11.11 -25.20
N VAL A 700 -4.57 10.13 -25.11
CA VAL A 700 -5.58 9.89 -26.15
C VAL A 700 -6.57 11.05 -26.24
N CYS A 701 -6.95 11.66 -25.12
CA CYS A 701 -7.85 12.80 -25.11
C CYS A 701 -7.20 14.08 -25.66
N ALA A 702 -5.92 14.32 -25.38
CA ALA A 702 -5.16 15.42 -25.95
C ALA A 702 -5.04 15.30 -27.48
N LEU A 703 -4.69 14.09 -27.97
CA LEU A 703 -4.67 13.79 -29.41
C LEU A 703 -6.06 13.93 -30.05
N GLY A 704 -7.12 13.59 -29.31
CA GLY A 704 -8.51 13.73 -29.73
C GLY A 704 -8.95 15.19 -29.83
N ALA A 705 -8.57 16.02 -28.85
CA ALA A 705 -8.84 17.47 -28.83
C ALA A 705 -8.10 18.20 -29.96
N TRP A 706 -6.87 17.79 -30.25
CA TRP A 706 -6.10 18.23 -31.42
C TRP A 706 -6.65 17.69 -32.77
N ARG A 707 -7.74 16.90 -32.74
CA ARG A 707 -8.48 16.33 -33.88
C ARG A 707 -7.67 15.33 -34.73
N GLY A 708 -6.63 14.71 -34.16
CA GLY A 708 -5.76 13.76 -34.85
C GLY A 708 -5.91 12.30 -34.41
N ALA A 709 -6.44 12.01 -33.21
CA ALA A 709 -6.37 10.66 -32.63
C ALA A 709 -6.94 9.53 -33.52
N GLY A 710 -8.04 9.76 -34.23
CA GLY A 710 -8.66 8.75 -35.10
C GLY A 710 -7.81 8.37 -36.32
N GLY A 711 -6.86 9.22 -36.71
CA GLY A 711 -5.93 9.01 -37.82
C GLY A 711 -4.53 8.57 -37.41
N VAL A 712 -4.23 8.47 -36.10
CA VAL A 712 -2.90 8.11 -35.59
C VAL A 712 -2.82 6.61 -35.32
N PRO A 713 -2.00 5.83 -36.06
CA PRO A 713 -1.78 4.43 -35.74
C PRO A 713 -1.23 4.28 -34.30
N GLY A 714 -1.70 3.27 -33.57
CA GLY A 714 -1.35 3.08 -32.16
C GLY A 714 -2.34 3.69 -31.16
N ALA A 715 -3.11 4.74 -31.53
CA ALA A 715 -4.07 5.36 -30.61
C ALA A 715 -5.19 4.42 -30.16
N GLY A 716 -5.57 3.47 -31.03
CA GLY A 716 -6.51 2.39 -30.68
C GLY A 716 -5.95 1.43 -29.62
N HIS A 717 -4.66 1.13 -29.67
CA HIS A 717 -3.98 0.30 -28.65
C HIS A 717 -3.92 1.02 -27.30
N CYS A 718 -3.69 2.33 -27.30
CA CYS A 718 -3.80 3.14 -26.09
C CYS A 718 -5.19 2.99 -25.46
N ALA A 719 -6.26 3.07 -26.25
CA ALA A 719 -7.63 2.88 -25.73
C ALA A 719 -7.85 1.48 -25.10
N VAL A 720 -7.20 0.43 -25.62
CA VAL A 720 -7.21 -0.92 -25.02
C VAL A 720 -6.41 -0.94 -23.71
N HIS A 721 -5.21 -0.35 -23.66
CA HIS A 721 -4.44 -0.22 -22.42
C HIS A 721 -5.23 0.52 -21.34
N TRP A 722 -5.97 1.57 -21.70
CA TRP A 722 -6.85 2.26 -20.75
C TRP A 722 -7.90 1.31 -20.16
N GLN A 723 -8.61 0.54 -20.99
CA GLN A 723 -9.58 -0.46 -20.50
C GLN A 723 -8.93 -1.52 -19.61
N ALA A 724 -7.71 -1.95 -19.94
CA ALA A 724 -6.97 -2.92 -19.15
C ALA A 724 -6.55 -2.38 -17.77
N TYR A 725 -6.07 -1.13 -17.68
CA TYR A 725 -5.81 -0.47 -16.40
C TYR A 725 -7.09 -0.25 -15.59
N ARG A 726 -8.20 0.08 -16.25
CA ARG A 726 -9.50 0.19 -15.59
C ARG A 726 -9.99 -1.14 -15.03
N ALA A 727 -9.78 -2.24 -15.75
CA ALA A 727 -10.09 -3.59 -15.27
C ALA A 727 -9.26 -3.95 -14.02
N LEU A 728 -7.98 -3.56 -13.96
CA LEU A 728 -7.16 -3.71 -12.74
C LEU A 728 -7.74 -2.92 -11.55
N LEU A 729 -8.16 -1.67 -11.78
CA LEU A 729 -8.80 -0.84 -10.75
C LEU A 729 -10.15 -1.43 -10.29
N TRP A 730 -10.90 -2.05 -11.20
CA TRP A 730 -12.13 -2.78 -10.86
C TRP A 730 -11.85 -3.99 -9.97
N LEU A 731 -10.81 -4.79 -10.29
CA LEU A 731 -10.40 -5.95 -9.49
C LEU A 731 -10.04 -5.57 -8.05
N ARG A 732 -9.43 -4.40 -7.84
CA ARG A 732 -9.14 -3.87 -6.50
C ARG A 732 -10.41 -3.64 -5.67
N ALA A 733 -11.52 -3.25 -6.30
CA ALA A 733 -12.81 -3.05 -5.64
C ALA A 733 -13.62 -4.35 -5.50
N ALA A 734 -13.27 -5.40 -6.26
CA ALA A 734 -13.96 -6.68 -6.21
C ALA A 734 -13.73 -7.39 -4.87
N THR A 735 -14.81 -7.80 -4.22
CA THR A 735 -14.80 -8.45 -2.92
C THR A 735 -15.09 -9.93 -3.03
N LEU A 736 -14.43 -10.73 -2.19
CA LEU A 736 -14.75 -12.15 -2.06
C LEU A 736 -15.91 -12.32 -1.08
N GLN A 737 -16.91 -13.13 -1.45
CA GLN A 737 -18.02 -13.46 -0.57
C GLN A 737 -17.57 -14.52 0.45
N PRO A 738 -17.92 -14.39 1.74
CA PRO A 738 -17.60 -15.40 2.73
C PRO A 738 -18.37 -16.70 2.43
N GLU A 739 -17.65 -17.81 2.31
CA GLU A 739 -18.28 -19.13 2.20
C GLU A 739 -18.81 -19.58 3.56
N VAL A 740 -20.11 -19.90 3.62
CA VAL A 740 -20.74 -20.52 4.79
C VAL A 740 -20.72 -22.03 4.57
N GLY A 741 -19.80 -22.74 5.24
CA GLY A 741 -19.72 -24.21 5.19
C GLY A 741 -18.61 -24.81 4.30
N GLY A 742 -17.75 -23.99 3.71
CA GLY A 742 -16.67 -24.42 2.80
C GLY A 742 -17.16 -24.75 1.38
N PRO A 743 -16.24 -25.17 0.49
CA PRO A 743 -16.57 -25.36 -0.93
C PRO A 743 -17.52 -26.53 -1.13
N SER A 744 -18.48 -26.37 -2.03
CA SER A 744 -19.50 -27.39 -2.32
C SER A 744 -18.88 -28.70 -2.85
N GLU A 745 -19.55 -29.83 -2.64
CA GLU A 745 -19.10 -31.13 -3.16
C GLU A 745 -18.97 -31.12 -4.69
N ALA A 746 -19.95 -30.52 -5.39
CA ALA A 746 -19.93 -30.35 -6.84
C ALA A 746 -18.70 -29.55 -7.31
N PHE A 747 -18.36 -28.46 -6.61
CA PHE A 747 -17.18 -27.66 -6.90
C PHE A 747 -15.87 -28.47 -6.76
N ARG A 748 -15.75 -29.28 -5.71
CA ARG A 748 -14.58 -30.17 -5.49
C ARG A 748 -14.47 -31.24 -6.58
N LEU A 749 -15.56 -31.90 -6.92
CA LEU A 749 -15.61 -32.92 -7.96
C LEU A 749 -15.25 -32.33 -9.34
N LYS A 750 -15.71 -31.11 -9.63
CA LYS A 750 -15.39 -30.39 -10.86
C LYS A 750 -13.89 -30.13 -10.99
N LEU A 751 -13.23 -29.64 -9.95
CA LEU A 751 -11.79 -29.42 -9.97
C LEU A 751 -11.02 -30.73 -10.13
N GLN A 752 -11.44 -31.78 -9.42
CA GLN A 752 -10.86 -33.12 -9.58
C GLN A 752 -11.01 -33.66 -11.02
N ALA A 753 -12.18 -33.46 -11.65
CA ALA A 753 -12.41 -33.85 -13.04
C ALA A 753 -11.50 -33.13 -14.04
N LEU A 754 -11.05 -31.91 -13.69
CA LEU A 754 -10.09 -31.14 -14.48
C LEU A 754 -8.63 -31.48 -14.16
N GLY A 755 -8.35 -32.19 -13.06
CA GLY A 755 -7.00 -32.45 -12.56
C GLY A 755 -6.41 -31.24 -11.81
N ALA A 756 -7.28 -30.42 -11.21
CA ALA A 756 -6.94 -29.19 -10.55
C ALA A 756 -7.20 -29.26 -9.04
N GLU A 757 -6.47 -28.44 -8.28
CA GLU A 757 -6.71 -28.24 -6.86
C GLU A 757 -7.47 -26.94 -6.61
N ALA A 758 -8.20 -26.87 -5.50
CA ALA A 758 -8.84 -25.63 -5.08
C ALA A 758 -7.77 -24.56 -4.85
N GLY A 759 -7.94 -23.40 -5.46
CA GLY A 759 -7.11 -22.25 -5.20
C GLY A 759 -7.26 -21.91 -3.72
N GLY A 760 -6.13 -21.80 -3.01
CA GLY A 760 -6.12 -21.44 -1.60
C GLY A 760 -6.68 -20.02 -1.38
N GLY A 761 -8.00 -19.88 -1.41
CA GLY A 761 -8.72 -18.71 -0.93
C GLY A 761 -8.61 -18.72 0.57
N GLY A 762 -7.63 -18.03 1.14
CA GLY A 762 -7.56 -17.86 2.58
C GLY A 762 -8.92 -17.38 3.08
N ALA A 763 -9.57 -18.17 3.94
CA ALA A 763 -10.86 -17.87 4.52
C ALA A 763 -10.79 -16.50 5.25
N GLY A 764 -11.15 -15.44 4.54
CA GLY A 764 -10.93 -14.08 5.01
C GLY A 764 -11.77 -13.10 4.19
N ARG A 765 -12.57 -12.29 4.90
CA ARG A 765 -13.26 -11.13 4.32
C ARG A 765 -12.20 -10.20 3.71
N GLY A 766 -12.21 -9.99 2.39
CA GLY A 766 -11.17 -9.19 1.72
C GLY A 766 -11.40 -8.96 0.22
N GLY A 767 -10.54 -8.14 -0.39
CA GLY A 767 -10.57 -7.88 -1.84
C GLY A 767 -9.90 -9.00 -2.65
N ALA A 768 -10.34 -9.22 -3.88
CA ALA A 768 -9.85 -10.30 -4.76
C ALA A 768 -8.34 -10.20 -5.03
N VAL A 769 -7.84 -8.99 -5.31
CA VAL A 769 -6.40 -8.74 -5.51
C VAL A 769 -5.60 -9.08 -4.26
N TRP A 770 -6.07 -8.69 -3.07
CA TRP A 770 -5.40 -9.00 -1.81
C TRP A 770 -5.27 -10.52 -1.61
N ALA A 771 -6.34 -11.27 -1.86
CA ALA A 771 -6.34 -12.72 -1.71
C ALA A 771 -5.41 -13.41 -2.73
N TYR A 772 -5.37 -12.91 -3.96
CA TYR A 772 -4.46 -13.41 -4.99
C TYR A 772 -2.98 -13.17 -4.63
N VAL A 773 -2.65 -11.95 -4.20
CA VAL A 773 -1.29 -11.55 -3.79
C VAL A 773 -0.85 -12.34 -2.56
N ARG A 774 -1.75 -12.62 -1.61
CA ARG A 774 -1.44 -13.45 -0.44
C ARG A 774 -1.18 -14.92 -0.79
N SER A 775 -1.81 -15.43 -1.84
CA SER A 775 -1.81 -16.86 -2.19
C SER A 775 -0.95 -17.14 -3.43
N ALA A 776 -1.57 -17.64 -4.51
CA ALA A 776 -0.90 -18.14 -5.70
C ALA A 776 -0.09 -17.06 -6.44
N GLY A 777 -0.63 -15.85 -6.53
CA GLY A 777 0.02 -14.74 -7.23
C GLY A 777 1.33 -14.33 -6.56
N GLY A 778 1.30 -14.12 -5.25
CA GLY A 778 2.50 -13.77 -4.48
C GLY A 778 3.55 -14.87 -4.49
N ALA A 779 3.13 -16.14 -4.34
CA ALA A 779 4.05 -17.27 -4.39
C ALA A 779 4.77 -17.36 -5.74
N ARG A 780 4.05 -17.14 -6.85
CA ARG A 780 4.63 -17.11 -8.19
C ARG A 780 5.59 -15.95 -8.39
N ALA A 781 5.20 -14.75 -7.98
CA ALA A 781 6.05 -13.56 -8.10
C ALA A 781 7.34 -13.72 -7.29
N ARG A 782 7.26 -14.23 -6.05
CA ARG A 782 8.44 -14.52 -5.22
C ARG A 782 9.37 -15.56 -5.84
N ARG A 783 8.83 -16.65 -6.41
CA ARG A 783 9.65 -17.66 -7.14
C ARG A 783 10.39 -17.04 -8.31
N HIS A 784 9.77 -16.11 -9.03
CA HIS A 784 10.44 -15.40 -10.11
C HIS A 784 11.58 -14.51 -9.57
N LEU A 785 11.33 -13.75 -8.51
CA LEU A 785 12.36 -12.95 -7.84
C LEU A 785 13.51 -13.80 -7.27
N THR A 786 13.21 -15.03 -6.85
CA THR A 786 14.22 -16.00 -6.38
C THR A 786 15.15 -16.41 -7.51
N ARG A 787 14.60 -16.83 -8.66
CA ARG A 787 15.39 -17.20 -9.86
C ARG A 787 16.25 -16.04 -10.36
N ALA A 788 15.71 -14.84 -10.20
CA ALA A 788 16.35 -13.59 -10.55
C ALA A 788 17.47 -13.13 -9.61
N ALA A 789 17.63 -13.76 -8.44
CA ALA A 789 18.45 -13.25 -7.33
C ALA A 789 18.17 -11.75 -7.05
N ALA A 790 16.90 -11.35 -7.11
CA ALA A 790 16.51 -9.95 -7.00
C ALA A 790 16.78 -9.39 -5.59
N PRO A 791 17.05 -8.08 -5.44
CA PRO A 791 17.26 -7.51 -4.12
C PRO A 791 16.06 -7.71 -3.18
N THR A 792 16.32 -7.92 -1.90
CA THR A 792 15.28 -8.29 -0.92
C THR A 792 14.86 -7.14 0.01
N ALA A 793 15.58 -6.02 -0.03
CA ALA A 793 15.19 -4.81 0.68
C ALA A 793 13.92 -4.21 0.05
N TRP A 794 12.95 -3.80 0.88
CA TRP A 794 11.61 -3.45 0.41
C TRP A 794 11.57 -2.36 -0.68
N HIS A 795 12.41 -1.34 -0.62
CA HIS A 795 12.37 -0.21 -1.56
C HIS A 795 12.76 -0.64 -2.99
N GLN A 796 13.58 -1.69 -3.13
CA GLN A 796 13.93 -2.32 -4.41
C GLN A 796 12.99 -3.49 -4.76
N ALA A 797 12.64 -4.31 -3.77
CA ALA A 797 11.79 -5.49 -3.94
C ALA A 797 10.33 -5.13 -4.26
N LEU A 798 9.80 -4.04 -3.69
CA LEU A 798 8.41 -3.65 -3.82
C LEU A 798 8.02 -3.30 -5.27
N PRO A 799 8.75 -2.43 -6.00
CA PRO A 799 8.47 -2.17 -7.41
C PRO A 799 8.48 -3.46 -8.25
N LEU A 800 9.51 -4.30 -8.09
CA LEU A 800 9.63 -5.56 -8.83
C LEU A 800 8.44 -6.49 -8.56
N LEU A 801 8.10 -6.71 -7.28
CA LEU A 801 7.00 -7.58 -6.90
C LEU A 801 5.65 -7.03 -7.37
N ALA A 802 5.41 -5.72 -7.21
CA ALA A 802 4.21 -5.04 -7.66
C ALA A 802 4.03 -5.17 -9.18
N TYR A 803 5.11 -5.00 -9.94
CA TYR A 803 5.10 -5.11 -11.40
C TYR A 803 4.79 -6.54 -11.86
N HIS A 804 5.44 -7.56 -11.29
CA HIS A 804 5.15 -8.96 -11.58
C HIS A 804 3.69 -9.34 -11.27
N LEU A 805 3.17 -8.87 -10.15
CA LEU A 805 1.78 -9.13 -9.76
C LEU A 805 0.79 -8.39 -10.65
N ALA A 806 1.10 -7.14 -11.00
CA ALA A 806 0.27 -6.37 -11.90
C ALA A 806 0.22 -7.02 -13.30
N HIS A 807 1.35 -7.48 -13.84
CA HIS A 807 1.39 -8.25 -15.09
C HIS A 807 0.48 -9.49 -15.03
N GLN A 808 0.55 -10.27 -13.95
CA GLN A 808 -0.31 -11.45 -13.76
C GLN A 808 -1.81 -11.10 -13.71
N LEU A 809 -2.16 -9.92 -13.19
CA LEU A 809 -3.54 -9.43 -13.09
C LEU A 809 -4.01 -8.73 -14.38
N TRP A 810 -3.08 -8.31 -15.24
CA TRP A 810 -3.36 -7.48 -16.40
C TRP A 810 -4.00 -8.30 -17.51
N ALA A 811 -5.18 -7.88 -17.96
CA ALA A 811 -6.03 -8.68 -18.87
C ALA A 811 -5.40 -8.96 -20.26
N VAL A 812 -4.38 -8.18 -20.65
CA VAL A 812 -3.72 -8.26 -21.96
C VAL A 812 -2.28 -8.78 -21.89
N SER A 813 -1.87 -9.37 -20.75
CA SER A 813 -0.51 -9.93 -20.53
C SER A 813 -0.23 -11.25 -21.26
N GLY A 814 -1.22 -11.83 -21.95
CA GLY A 814 -1.14 -13.16 -22.58
C GLY A 814 -1.29 -14.33 -21.60
N GLY A 815 -0.94 -14.16 -20.32
CA GLY A 815 -1.15 -15.16 -19.27
C GLY A 815 -2.63 -15.37 -18.92
N PHE A 816 -2.96 -16.56 -18.38
CA PHE A 816 -4.32 -16.90 -17.93
C PHE A 816 -4.40 -17.31 -16.45
N GLU A 817 -3.36 -17.01 -15.69
CA GLU A 817 -3.12 -17.56 -14.36
C GLU A 817 -4.04 -16.98 -13.29
N PHE A 818 -4.25 -15.67 -13.30
CA PHE A 818 -5.21 -15.02 -12.42
C PHE A 818 -6.64 -15.47 -12.73
N SER A 819 -7.03 -15.48 -14.00
CA SER A 819 -8.37 -15.91 -14.46
C SER A 819 -8.66 -17.35 -14.08
N TRP A 820 -7.66 -18.23 -14.18
CA TRP A 820 -7.76 -19.60 -13.73
C TRP A 820 -7.88 -19.69 -12.21
N TRP A 821 -7.01 -19.01 -11.46
CA TRP A 821 -7.13 -18.94 -10.00
C TRP A 821 -8.53 -18.49 -9.56
N LEU A 822 -9.09 -17.47 -10.22
CA LEU A 822 -10.43 -16.95 -9.93
C LEU A 822 -11.52 -18.02 -10.10
N ALA A 823 -11.38 -18.93 -11.06
CA ALA A 823 -12.28 -20.06 -11.26
C ALA A 823 -12.13 -21.18 -10.22
N THR A 824 -11.05 -21.16 -9.43
CA THR A 824 -10.71 -22.20 -8.44
C THR A 824 -10.94 -21.79 -6.98
N ILE A 825 -11.54 -20.63 -6.72
CA ILE A 825 -11.84 -20.11 -5.37
C ILE A 825 -13.34 -20.08 -5.01
N ASP A 826 -14.18 -20.81 -5.74
CA ASP A 826 -15.65 -20.92 -5.52
C ASP A 826 -16.38 -19.56 -5.47
N GLN A 827 -16.04 -18.65 -6.39
CA GLN A 827 -16.68 -17.34 -6.54
C GLN A 827 -17.32 -17.16 -7.92
N PRO A 828 -18.36 -17.96 -8.28
CA PRO A 828 -18.87 -18.01 -9.64
C PRO A 828 -19.46 -16.68 -10.13
N ARG A 829 -20.09 -15.89 -9.25
CA ARG A 829 -20.58 -14.53 -9.59
C ARG A 829 -19.44 -13.57 -9.93
N LEU A 830 -18.31 -13.67 -9.22
CA LEU A 830 -17.15 -12.83 -9.49
C LEU A 830 -16.52 -13.18 -10.84
N VAL A 831 -16.41 -14.48 -11.16
CA VAL A 831 -15.97 -14.96 -12.48
C VAL A 831 -16.88 -14.43 -13.58
N GLN A 832 -18.21 -14.57 -13.42
CA GLN A 832 -19.18 -14.08 -14.40
C GLN A 832 -19.04 -12.56 -14.65
N ASN A 833 -18.96 -11.76 -13.58
CA ASN A 833 -18.80 -10.32 -13.68
C ASN A 833 -17.46 -9.93 -14.35
N TYR A 834 -16.38 -10.61 -14.00
CA TYR A 834 -15.06 -10.36 -14.57
C TYR A 834 -15.03 -10.67 -16.07
N VAL A 835 -15.55 -11.83 -16.49
CA VAL A 835 -15.60 -12.20 -17.92
C VAL A 835 -16.50 -11.23 -18.70
N ASN A 836 -17.68 -10.90 -18.18
CA ASN A 836 -18.60 -9.97 -18.84
C ASN A 836 -18.01 -8.57 -19.02
N MET A 837 -17.19 -8.11 -18.06
CA MET A 837 -16.49 -6.84 -18.15
C MET A 837 -15.44 -6.82 -19.27
N LEU A 838 -14.75 -7.93 -19.50
CA LEU A 838 -13.68 -8.05 -20.50
C LEU A 838 -14.20 -8.39 -21.90
N GLU A 839 -15.31 -9.12 -21.99
CA GLU A 839 -15.87 -9.68 -23.23
C GLU A 839 -15.98 -8.68 -24.39
N PRO A 840 -16.40 -7.41 -24.20
CA PRO A 840 -16.58 -6.53 -25.34
C PRO A 840 -15.26 -6.22 -26.08
N TRP A 841 -14.18 -5.99 -25.33
CA TRP A 841 -12.99 -5.31 -25.85
C TRP A 841 -11.68 -6.08 -25.71
N CYS A 842 -11.63 -7.14 -24.92
CA CYS A 842 -10.40 -7.90 -24.70
C CYS A 842 -10.35 -9.12 -25.63
N GLU A 843 -9.44 -9.14 -26.60
CA GLU A 843 -9.30 -10.29 -27.52
C GLU A 843 -8.40 -11.42 -26.97
N TRP A 844 -7.54 -11.13 -25.99
CA TRP A 844 -6.63 -12.11 -25.38
C TRP A 844 -7.39 -13.18 -24.62
N ASN A 845 -7.02 -14.47 -24.77
CA ASN A 845 -7.61 -15.58 -24.01
C ASN A 845 -9.16 -15.63 -24.07
N ALA A 846 -9.76 -15.21 -25.18
CA ALA A 846 -11.21 -15.12 -25.32
C ALA A 846 -11.91 -16.47 -25.13
N CYS A 847 -11.35 -17.55 -25.67
CA CYS A 847 -11.93 -18.89 -25.52
C CYS A 847 -11.73 -19.43 -24.09
N SER A 848 -10.57 -19.19 -23.49
CA SER A 848 -10.26 -19.58 -22.11
C SER A 848 -11.17 -18.86 -21.11
N ARG A 849 -11.51 -17.58 -21.35
CA ARG A 849 -12.52 -16.86 -20.56
C ARG A 849 -13.91 -17.48 -20.68
N GLN A 850 -14.31 -17.91 -21.88
CA GLN A 850 -15.58 -18.60 -22.07
C GLN A 850 -15.60 -19.96 -21.35
N PHE A 851 -14.46 -20.63 -21.21
CA PHE A 851 -14.36 -21.87 -20.45
C PHE A 851 -14.64 -21.64 -18.95
N ILE A 852 -13.97 -20.67 -18.31
CA ILE A 852 -14.20 -20.36 -16.90
C ILE A 852 -15.60 -19.78 -16.66
N LEU A 853 -16.17 -19.05 -17.62
CA LEU A 853 -17.58 -18.62 -17.58
C LEU A 853 -18.51 -19.83 -17.59
N GLY A 854 -18.24 -20.84 -18.42
CA GLY A 854 -18.98 -22.10 -18.42
C GLY A 854 -18.94 -22.81 -17.07
N LEU A 855 -17.76 -22.86 -16.42
CA LEU A 855 -17.62 -23.42 -15.08
C LEU A 855 -18.45 -22.66 -14.04
N ALA A 856 -18.45 -21.32 -14.10
CA ALA A 856 -19.19 -20.49 -13.18
C ALA A 856 -20.71 -20.56 -13.39
N LEU A 857 -21.16 -20.68 -14.64
CA LEU A 857 -22.58 -20.83 -14.97
C LEU A 857 -23.16 -22.16 -14.51
N LEU A 858 -22.37 -23.25 -14.54
CA LEU A 858 -22.77 -24.52 -13.94
C LEU A 858 -22.98 -24.41 -12.42
N ASP A 859 -22.10 -23.68 -11.72
CA ASP A 859 -22.26 -23.43 -10.26
C ASP A 859 -23.44 -22.51 -9.94
N LEU A 860 -23.92 -21.74 -10.93
CA LEU A 860 -25.09 -20.87 -10.82
C LEU A 860 -26.38 -21.54 -11.33
N ASP A 861 -26.35 -22.87 -11.54
CA ASP A 861 -27.47 -23.68 -12.04
C ASP A 861 -28.03 -23.21 -13.40
N ASP A 862 -27.15 -22.72 -14.30
CA ASP A 862 -27.49 -22.27 -15.65
C ASP A 862 -26.80 -23.12 -16.74
N PRO A 863 -27.25 -24.37 -16.96
CA PRO A 863 -26.57 -25.32 -17.84
C PRO A 863 -26.64 -24.94 -19.33
N GLU A 864 -27.69 -24.25 -19.79
CA GLU A 864 -27.81 -23.89 -21.22
C GLU A 864 -26.84 -22.77 -21.64
N ASN A 865 -26.68 -21.75 -20.79
CA ASN A 865 -25.67 -20.73 -21.03
C ASN A 865 -24.27 -21.30 -20.83
N ALA A 866 -24.07 -22.21 -19.86
CA ALA A 866 -22.81 -22.93 -19.71
C ALA A 866 -22.47 -23.72 -20.98
N TYR A 867 -23.44 -24.43 -21.57
CA TYR A 867 -23.26 -25.20 -22.81
C TYR A 867 -22.77 -24.28 -23.94
N THR A 868 -23.40 -23.11 -24.07
CA THR A 868 -23.02 -22.11 -25.08
C THR A 868 -21.61 -21.59 -24.86
N ALA A 869 -21.24 -21.31 -23.61
CA ALA A 869 -19.90 -20.86 -23.25
C ALA A 869 -18.83 -21.93 -23.55
N PHE A 870 -19.07 -23.20 -23.19
CA PHE A 870 -18.14 -24.29 -23.51
C PHE A 870 -18.01 -24.56 -25.02
N CYS A 871 -19.09 -24.39 -25.80
CA CYS A 871 -19.02 -24.46 -27.25
C CYS A 871 -18.17 -23.34 -27.86
N LYS A 872 -18.23 -22.11 -27.30
CA LYS A 872 -17.34 -21.02 -27.71
C LYS A 872 -15.89 -21.33 -27.34
N ALA A 873 -15.66 -21.81 -26.12
CA ALA A 873 -14.33 -22.18 -25.63
C ALA A 873 -13.66 -23.29 -26.47
N ALA A 874 -14.43 -24.24 -27.01
CA ALA A 874 -13.92 -25.29 -27.88
C ALA A 874 -13.09 -24.77 -29.07
N LYS A 875 -13.42 -23.58 -29.59
CA LYS A 875 -12.69 -22.93 -30.71
C LYS A 875 -11.23 -22.64 -30.37
N GLY A 876 -10.91 -22.43 -29.09
CA GLY A 876 -9.57 -22.09 -28.62
C GLY A 876 -8.71 -23.26 -28.20
N VAL A 877 -9.22 -24.50 -28.22
CA VAL A 877 -8.51 -25.69 -27.69
C VAL A 877 -7.16 -25.95 -28.38
N SER A 878 -7.03 -25.56 -29.65
CA SER A 878 -5.78 -25.72 -30.41
C SER A 878 -4.91 -24.45 -30.48
N THR A 879 -5.46 -23.29 -30.11
CA THR A 879 -4.79 -21.99 -30.29
C THR A 879 -4.39 -21.33 -28.98
N GLU A 880 -5.14 -21.56 -27.89
CA GLU A 880 -4.89 -20.94 -26.59
C GLU A 880 -4.17 -21.94 -25.66
N PRO A 881 -2.99 -21.56 -25.10
CA PRO A 881 -2.16 -22.47 -24.31
C PRO A 881 -2.87 -23.11 -23.11
N PHE A 882 -3.70 -22.34 -22.40
CA PHE A 882 -4.42 -22.82 -21.22
C PHE A 882 -5.40 -23.96 -21.56
N LEU A 883 -6.24 -23.79 -22.59
CA LEU A 883 -7.20 -24.83 -22.99
C LEU A 883 -6.49 -26.08 -23.52
N ARG A 884 -5.35 -25.89 -24.19
CA ARG A 884 -4.50 -27.00 -24.62
C ARG A 884 -3.99 -27.82 -23.44
N GLN A 885 -3.50 -27.15 -22.40
CA GLN A 885 -2.99 -27.77 -21.16
C GLN A 885 -4.08 -28.49 -20.35
N ILE A 886 -5.32 -28.01 -20.40
CA ILE A 886 -6.46 -28.73 -19.81
C ILE A 886 -6.61 -30.11 -20.45
N VAL A 887 -6.36 -30.24 -21.75
CA VAL A 887 -6.67 -31.46 -22.49
C VAL A 887 -5.50 -32.45 -22.47
N ALA A 888 -4.26 -31.96 -22.53
CA ALA A 888 -3.07 -32.80 -22.53
C ALA A 888 -1.84 -32.08 -21.98
N ALA A 889 -0.82 -32.85 -21.63
CA ALA A 889 0.48 -32.32 -21.25
C ALA A 889 1.08 -31.44 -22.37
N PRO A 890 1.91 -30.44 -22.04
CA PRO A 890 2.46 -29.49 -23.02
C PRO A 890 3.17 -30.16 -24.21
N ASP A 891 3.88 -31.25 -23.97
CA ASP A 891 4.67 -31.97 -24.98
C ASP A 891 3.84 -32.95 -25.83
N ALA A 892 2.56 -33.14 -25.50
CA ALA A 892 1.70 -34.08 -26.20
C ALA A 892 1.32 -33.55 -27.59
N ARG A 893 1.73 -34.29 -28.63
CA ARG A 893 1.31 -34.02 -30.02
C ARG A 893 -0.07 -34.63 -30.27
N LEU A 894 -1.10 -33.78 -30.30
CA LEU A 894 -2.47 -34.19 -30.65
C LEU A 894 -2.92 -33.43 -31.90
N THR A 895 -3.73 -34.08 -32.73
CA THR A 895 -4.46 -33.40 -33.80
C THR A 895 -5.56 -32.51 -33.21
N GLN A 896 -6.07 -31.58 -34.03
CA GLN A 896 -7.19 -30.72 -33.63
C GLN A 896 -8.42 -31.55 -33.23
N HIS A 897 -8.76 -32.61 -33.98
CA HIS A 897 -9.89 -33.49 -33.66
C HIS A 897 -9.69 -34.22 -32.34
N GLN A 898 -8.51 -34.79 -32.11
CA GLN A 898 -8.18 -35.48 -30.85
C GLN A 898 -8.26 -34.55 -29.64
N ALA A 899 -7.75 -33.31 -29.79
CA ALA A 899 -7.83 -32.31 -28.73
C ALA A 899 -9.29 -31.91 -28.43
N LEU A 900 -10.13 -31.73 -29.45
CA LEU A 900 -11.55 -31.43 -29.27
C LEU A 900 -12.31 -32.60 -28.62
N VAL A 901 -12.03 -33.84 -29.02
CA VAL A 901 -12.63 -35.04 -28.41
C VAL A 901 -12.33 -35.11 -26.92
N LEU A 902 -11.05 -34.96 -26.54
CA LEU A 902 -10.64 -34.99 -25.13
C LEU A 902 -11.19 -33.79 -24.35
N TYR A 903 -11.31 -32.62 -24.98
CA TYR A 903 -11.99 -31.45 -24.39
C TYR A 903 -13.45 -31.75 -24.07
N TYR A 904 -14.22 -32.25 -25.05
CA TYR A 904 -15.63 -32.59 -24.83
C TYR A 904 -15.80 -33.69 -23.80
N MET A 905 -14.87 -34.65 -23.73
CA MET A 905 -14.87 -35.66 -22.65
C MET A 905 -14.76 -35.00 -21.26
N LYS A 906 -13.88 -34.00 -21.08
CA LYS A 906 -13.82 -33.25 -19.83
C LYS A 906 -15.11 -32.48 -19.57
N VAL A 907 -15.61 -31.72 -20.55
CA VAL A 907 -16.83 -30.92 -20.42
C VAL A 907 -18.05 -31.79 -20.09
N ILE A 908 -18.22 -32.94 -20.75
CA ILE A 908 -19.32 -33.88 -20.47
C ILE A 908 -19.33 -34.29 -19.00
N LYS A 909 -18.17 -34.64 -18.42
CA LYS A 909 -18.06 -34.96 -17.00
C LYS A 909 -18.50 -33.81 -16.10
N LEU A 910 -18.22 -32.57 -16.49
CA LEU A 910 -18.69 -31.39 -15.75
C LEU A 910 -20.22 -31.31 -15.73
N PHE A 911 -20.88 -31.51 -16.87
CA PHE A 911 -22.34 -31.52 -16.93
C PHE A 911 -22.95 -32.73 -16.19
N GLU A 912 -22.28 -33.87 -16.15
CA GLU A 912 -22.72 -35.03 -15.36
C GLU A 912 -22.69 -34.75 -13.85
N ILE A 913 -21.72 -33.99 -13.36
CA ILE A 913 -21.64 -33.58 -11.93
C ILE A 913 -22.84 -32.71 -11.52
N HIS A 914 -23.34 -31.88 -12.44
CA HIS A 914 -24.49 -30.99 -12.21
C HIS A 914 -25.84 -31.57 -12.70
N ASP A 915 -25.91 -32.88 -12.95
CA ASP A 915 -27.13 -33.59 -13.40
C ASP A 915 -27.81 -32.99 -14.67
N ALA A 916 -27.02 -32.37 -15.54
CA ALA A 916 -27.52 -31.63 -16.71
C ALA A 916 -27.63 -32.52 -17.98
N GLY A 917 -28.41 -33.59 -17.87
CA GLY A 917 -28.46 -34.68 -18.85
C GLY A 917 -28.81 -34.29 -20.30
N ALA A 918 -29.62 -33.24 -20.51
CA ALA A 918 -29.95 -32.78 -21.86
C ALA A 918 -28.73 -32.19 -22.60
N CYS A 919 -27.91 -31.42 -21.89
CA CYS A 919 -26.66 -30.86 -22.41
C CYS A 919 -25.61 -31.97 -22.59
N VAL A 920 -25.54 -32.95 -21.68
CA VAL A 920 -24.63 -34.10 -21.80
C VAL A 920 -24.82 -34.83 -23.12
N VAL A 921 -26.07 -35.15 -23.48
CA VAL A 921 -26.37 -35.83 -24.76
C VAL A 921 -25.90 -35.00 -25.95
N ARG A 922 -26.21 -33.71 -26.00
CA ARG A 922 -25.81 -32.80 -27.09
C ARG A 922 -24.30 -32.69 -27.24
N LEU A 923 -23.57 -32.59 -26.12
CA LEU A 923 -22.11 -32.54 -26.11
C LEU A 923 -21.51 -33.87 -26.61
N ALA A 924 -22.06 -35.01 -26.19
CA ALA A 924 -21.60 -36.33 -26.62
C ALA A 924 -21.87 -36.57 -28.12
N GLU A 925 -23.04 -36.17 -28.63
CA GLU A 925 -23.35 -36.21 -30.07
C GLU A 925 -22.40 -35.31 -30.88
N THR A 926 -22.07 -34.12 -30.36
CA THR A 926 -21.09 -33.22 -30.96
C THR A 926 -19.70 -33.86 -31.00
N ALA A 927 -19.25 -34.46 -29.89
CA ALA A 927 -17.97 -35.17 -29.82
C ALA A 927 -17.91 -36.35 -30.79
N ILE A 928 -18.97 -37.14 -30.90
CA ILE A 928 -19.09 -38.26 -31.86
C ILE A 928 -18.96 -37.76 -33.30
N SER A 929 -19.52 -36.59 -33.62
CA SER A 929 -19.44 -36.03 -34.98
C SER A 929 -18.04 -35.51 -35.36
N ILE A 930 -17.21 -35.19 -34.36
CA ILE A 930 -15.84 -34.68 -34.54
C ILE A 930 -14.81 -35.80 -34.50
N ALA A 931 -15.09 -36.87 -33.75
CA ALA A 931 -14.18 -38.00 -33.56
C ALA A 931 -13.89 -38.74 -34.88
N ASP A 932 -12.62 -39.12 -35.06
CA ASP A 932 -12.23 -40.02 -36.14
C ASP A 932 -12.84 -41.42 -35.90
N LYS A 933 -13.04 -42.21 -36.97
CA LYS A 933 -13.72 -43.52 -36.89
C LYS A 933 -13.06 -44.50 -35.92
N ASP A 934 -11.74 -44.38 -35.76
CA ASP A 934 -10.92 -45.25 -34.91
C ASP A 934 -10.60 -44.59 -33.55
N ASP A 935 -11.27 -43.49 -33.18
CA ASP A 935 -11.04 -42.82 -31.90
C ASP A 935 -11.42 -43.74 -30.71
N PRO A 936 -10.51 -43.96 -29.74
CA PRO A 936 -10.75 -44.88 -28.64
C PRO A 936 -11.89 -44.45 -27.71
N ASN A 937 -12.28 -43.17 -27.72
CA ASN A 937 -13.31 -42.61 -26.85
C ASN A 937 -14.73 -42.73 -27.44
N LEU A 938 -14.88 -43.14 -28.70
CA LEU A 938 -16.18 -43.23 -29.37
C LEU A 938 -17.15 -44.19 -28.65
N ALA A 939 -16.63 -45.30 -28.13
CA ALA A 939 -17.41 -46.25 -27.32
C ALA A 939 -17.96 -45.62 -26.03
N MET A 940 -17.18 -44.73 -25.40
CA MET A 940 -17.57 -44.03 -24.18
C MET A 940 -18.66 -43.00 -24.46
N PHE A 941 -18.55 -42.18 -25.51
CA PHE A 941 -19.60 -41.22 -25.85
C PHE A 941 -20.94 -41.89 -26.17
N GLN A 942 -20.92 -42.98 -26.95
CA GLN A 942 -22.13 -43.75 -27.26
C GLN A 942 -22.76 -44.35 -25.99
N TRP A 943 -21.94 -44.79 -25.03
CA TRP A 943 -22.41 -45.24 -23.72
C TRP A 943 -23.07 -44.12 -22.91
N VAL A 944 -22.46 -42.92 -22.89
CA VAL A 944 -23.02 -41.74 -22.20
C VAL A 944 -24.38 -41.36 -22.81
N VAL A 945 -24.49 -41.27 -24.13
CA VAL A 945 -25.77 -40.99 -24.83
C VAL A 945 -26.83 -42.05 -24.48
N PHE A 946 -26.46 -43.33 -24.50
CA PHE A 946 -27.34 -44.42 -24.08
C PHE A 946 -27.86 -44.23 -22.65
N LYS A 947 -26.94 -44.03 -21.68
CA LYS A 947 -27.26 -43.90 -20.26
C LYS A 947 -28.26 -42.76 -20.00
N TRP A 948 -28.04 -41.59 -20.58
CA TRP A 948 -28.88 -40.41 -20.38
C TRP A 948 -30.21 -40.42 -21.15
N HIS A 949 -30.27 -41.12 -22.29
CA HIS A 949 -31.57 -41.39 -22.93
C HIS A 949 -32.39 -42.40 -22.14
N LEU A 950 -31.75 -43.43 -21.58
CA LEU A 950 -32.41 -44.45 -20.78
C LEU A 950 -32.95 -43.87 -19.47
N SER A 951 -32.13 -43.08 -18.74
CA SER A 951 -32.58 -42.40 -17.51
C SER A 951 -33.71 -41.39 -17.77
N GLY A 952 -33.69 -40.73 -18.93
CA GLY A 952 -34.75 -39.83 -19.37
C GLY A 952 -35.96 -40.52 -20.03
N GLY A 953 -36.12 -41.85 -19.94
CA GLY A 953 -37.27 -42.60 -20.47
C GLY A 953 -37.37 -42.68 -22.00
N ARG A 954 -36.33 -42.28 -22.75
CA ARG A 954 -36.32 -42.25 -24.23
C ARG A 954 -35.75 -43.56 -24.80
N THR A 955 -36.43 -44.67 -24.53
CA THR A 955 -35.95 -46.03 -24.81
C THR A 955 -35.54 -46.27 -26.26
N SER A 956 -36.29 -45.74 -27.23
CA SER A 956 -35.96 -45.88 -28.66
C SER A 956 -34.61 -45.23 -29.04
N ARG A 957 -34.32 -44.04 -28.50
CA ARG A 957 -33.04 -43.35 -28.73
C ARG A 957 -31.90 -44.01 -27.97
N ALA A 958 -32.16 -44.48 -26.75
CA ALA A 958 -31.19 -45.27 -25.99
C ALA A 958 -30.76 -46.52 -26.78
N LEU A 959 -31.72 -47.29 -27.29
CA LEU A 959 -31.44 -48.48 -28.12
C LEU A 959 -30.62 -48.16 -29.37
N SER A 960 -30.89 -47.03 -30.03
CA SER A 960 -30.12 -46.59 -31.19
C SER A 960 -28.66 -46.29 -30.81
N ALA A 961 -28.42 -45.59 -29.70
CA ALA A 961 -27.07 -45.30 -29.21
C ALA A 961 -26.32 -46.57 -28.77
N ALA A 962 -27.02 -47.51 -28.11
CA ALA A 962 -26.47 -48.81 -27.77
C ALA A 962 -26.04 -49.60 -29.01
N ALA A 963 -26.87 -49.65 -30.05
CA ALA A 963 -26.55 -50.35 -31.29
C ALA A 963 -25.36 -49.73 -32.05
N ALA A 964 -25.22 -48.40 -31.96
CA ALA A 964 -24.15 -47.64 -32.59
C ALA A 964 -22.80 -47.73 -31.86
N ASN A 965 -22.74 -48.37 -30.69
CA ASN A 965 -21.50 -48.47 -29.92
C ASN A 965 -20.49 -49.43 -30.61
N PRO A 966 -19.27 -48.96 -30.96
CA PRO A 966 -18.27 -49.79 -31.62
C PRO A 966 -17.73 -50.93 -30.73
N ALA A 967 -17.86 -50.84 -29.41
CA ALA A 967 -17.36 -51.84 -28.47
C ALA A 967 -18.39 -52.96 -28.18
N PRO A 968 -18.08 -54.25 -28.48
CA PRO A 968 -19.00 -55.37 -28.23
C PRO A 968 -19.41 -55.53 -26.77
N HIS A 969 -18.47 -55.36 -25.82
CA HIS A 969 -18.76 -55.49 -24.39
C HIS A 969 -19.72 -54.39 -23.89
N ALA A 970 -19.58 -53.15 -24.38
CA ALA A 970 -20.46 -52.05 -24.03
C ALA A 970 -21.89 -52.26 -24.56
N ARG A 971 -22.04 -52.90 -25.74
CA ARG A 971 -23.35 -53.31 -26.28
C ARG A 971 -24.06 -54.33 -25.40
N HIS A 972 -23.33 -55.34 -24.90
CA HIS A 972 -23.89 -56.33 -23.96
C HIS A 972 -24.28 -55.68 -22.62
N ALA A 973 -23.44 -54.80 -22.07
CA ALA A 973 -23.75 -54.07 -20.86
C ALA A 973 -24.99 -53.17 -21.01
N ALA A 974 -25.15 -52.51 -22.17
CA ALA A 974 -26.30 -51.67 -22.47
C ALA A 974 -27.58 -52.50 -22.56
N ALA A 975 -27.53 -53.68 -23.20
CA ALA A 975 -28.65 -54.62 -23.25
C ALA A 975 -29.09 -55.07 -21.84
N ALA A 976 -28.14 -55.43 -20.98
CA ALA A 976 -28.41 -55.84 -19.60
C ALA A 976 -29.03 -54.70 -18.76
N ALA A 977 -28.49 -53.49 -18.86
CA ALA A 977 -29.02 -52.30 -18.18
C ALA A 977 -30.47 -52.03 -18.59
N LEU A 978 -30.74 -52.07 -19.91
CA LEU A 978 -32.05 -51.80 -20.48
C LEU A 978 -33.10 -52.86 -20.10
N LEU A 979 -32.72 -54.14 -20.05
CA LEU A 979 -33.58 -55.22 -19.53
C LEU A 979 -33.94 -55.02 -18.06
N THR A 980 -32.99 -54.53 -17.25
CA THR A 980 -33.22 -54.24 -15.83
C THR A 980 -34.19 -53.06 -15.66
N THR A 981 -34.02 -51.98 -16.42
CA THR A 981 -34.90 -50.80 -16.32
C THR A 981 -36.31 -51.10 -16.85
N LEU A 982 -36.44 -51.82 -17.97
CA LEU A 982 -37.74 -52.24 -18.52
C LEU A 982 -38.42 -53.31 -17.64
N GLY A 983 -37.65 -54.15 -16.97
CA GLY A 983 -38.15 -55.12 -15.99
C GLY A 983 -38.77 -54.46 -14.76
N MET A 984 -38.27 -53.28 -14.37
CA MET A 984 -38.83 -52.47 -13.28
C MET A 984 -40.01 -51.57 -13.71
N ALA A 985 -40.10 -51.18 -14.98
CA ALA A 985 -41.07 -50.18 -15.47
C ALA A 985 -42.37 -50.75 -16.09
N ALA A 986 -42.58 -52.06 -16.16
CA ALA A 986 -43.80 -52.70 -16.71
C ALA A 986 -44.21 -52.31 -18.16
N GLU A 987 -43.33 -51.73 -18.97
CA GLU A 987 -43.57 -51.46 -20.40
C GLU A 987 -42.83 -52.47 -21.30
N ARG A 988 -43.48 -53.61 -21.59
CA ARG A 988 -42.90 -54.71 -22.40
C ARG A 988 -43.05 -54.55 -23.92
N THR A 989 -43.61 -53.46 -24.44
CA THR A 989 -44.01 -53.34 -25.86
C THR A 989 -43.01 -52.60 -26.77
N ALA A 990 -41.92 -52.03 -26.24
CA ALA A 990 -41.00 -51.16 -27.00
C ALA A 990 -39.63 -51.78 -27.35
N ILE A 991 -39.54 -53.10 -27.61
CA ILE A 991 -38.28 -53.76 -28.01
C ILE A 991 -38.27 -54.02 -29.53
N PRO A 992 -37.40 -53.35 -30.33
CA PRO A 992 -37.30 -53.57 -31.77
C PRO A 992 -36.68 -54.94 -32.12
N PRO A 993 -37.05 -55.52 -33.28
CA PRO A 993 -36.74 -56.92 -33.62
C PRO A 993 -35.24 -57.24 -33.76
N LYS A 994 -34.37 -56.26 -34.04
CA LYS A 994 -32.90 -56.47 -34.11
C LYS A 994 -32.25 -56.80 -32.76
N PHE A 995 -32.88 -56.45 -31.64
CA PHE A 995 -32.38 -56.75 -30.30
C PHE A 995 -32.90 -58.08 -29.72
N LYS A 996 -33.88 -58.72 -30.37
CA LYS A 996 -34.35 -60.06 -29.97
C LYS A 996 -33.38 -61.19 -30.30
N LEU A 997 -32.31 -60.92 -31.06
CA LEU A 997 -31.27 -61.88 -31.44
C LEU A 997 -30.06 -61.89 -30.49
N TYR A 998 -29.99 -60.96 -29.53
CA TYR A 998 -28.94 -60.88 -28.50
C TYR A 998 -29.45 -61.17 -27.07
N ILE A 999 -30.75 -61.46 -26.94
CA ILE A 999 -31.39 -62.04 -25.74
C ILE A 999 -31.49 -63.54 -26.00
#